data_AF-A0AAE9IM72-F1
#
_entry.id   AF-A0AAE9IM72-F1
#
_cell.length_a   1.000
_cell.length_b   1.000
_cell.length_c   1.000
_cell.angle_alpha   90.00
_cell.angle_beta   90.00
_cell.angle_gamma   90.00
#
_symmetry.space_group_name_H-M   'P 1'
#
loop_
_entity.id
_entity.type
_entity.pdbx_description
1 polymer ?
#
loop_
_entity_poly.entity_id
_entity_poly.type
_entity_poly.pdbx_seq_one_letter_code
_entity_poly.pdbx_strand_id
1 'polypeptide(L)'
;MNKTVKPEAVSFPVPVEGMSCASCVSKVEKALSGVPGVTRASVNLATERAHVELAGQVALSELIKAVEKAGYEAHALDEARSDARAETQSEKRDAEAAELKKSVILAAILTLPAFILEMGSHLIPAVHMFVMDRIGMQNSWYLQFVLTTLVLFGPGLRFFKKGVPTLLRGTPDMNSLVVVGTFAAWGFSVVATFLPGALPEGTVNVYFEAAAMIVTLILIGRYLEARAKGRTSAAISRLVGLQAKSARVVRDGQAIDVPLEDVRAGDIVQVRPGEKVPVDGEVIEGASYVDESMITGEPVPVAKEKGAAVVGGTINKTGAFTFRATKVGHDMVISQIIRMVQDAQADKLPIQAMVDKVTGWFVPAVMVAAAITFVLWLAIGGTAMMGYALVNAIAVVIIACPCAMGLATPTSIMVGTGRAAEFGVLFRRGDALQTLRDASVIAVDKTGTLTEGKPALAHFDMVEGFDKDELLALVAAVEARSEHPIADAIVAAAQEKGLKLAEVSAFEAVPGFGLKASVGGREVAIGADRYMAKLGADVAVFAEDAKRFGDEGQSPLYAAVDGRLAAILTVADPMKETTPAAIAALHAQGLKVAMITGDNRRTAQAIARKLGIDEVVAEVLPDGKVAALKRLSAGGKRIAFVGDGINDAPALAAADVGLAIGTGTDIAIESADVVLMSGDLRGVVNAIAISKATIRNIGENLFWAFAYNVALIPVAGGILYPFTGTLLSPVLAAGAMALSSIFVLSNALRLRRLRLAVQ
;
A
#
# COMPACT_ATOMS: atom_id res chain seq x y z
N MET A 1 25.04 -16.88 -20.08
CA MET A 1 23.73 -17.19 -20.69
C MET A 1 22.86 -15.94 -20.58
N ASN A 2 22.67 -15.25 -21.70
CA ASN A 2 21.87 -14.03 -21.83
C ASN A 2 20.43 -14.29 -21.36
N LYS A 3 20.04 -13.74 -20.20
CA LYS A 3 18.63 -13.50 -19.93
C LYS A 3 18.24 -12.25 -20.71
N THR A 4 17.36 -12.46 -21.68
CA THR A 4 16.59 -11.42 -22.38
C THR A 4 16.07 -10.39 -21.39
N VAL A 5 16.52 -9.14 -21.57
CA VAL A 5 15.88 -7.95 -21.00
C VAL A 5 14.41 -8.01 -21.41
N LYS A 6 13.49 -8.05 -20.44
CA LYS A 6 12.05 -7.98 -20.73
C LYS A 6 11.80 -6.65 -21.44
N PRO A 7 11.05 -6.62 -22.57
CA PRO A 7 10.65 -5.35 -23.17
C PRO A 7 9.85 -4.54 -22.14
N GLU A 8 10.04 -3.22 -22.12
CA GLU A 8 9.26 -2.30 -21.28
C GLU A 8 7.77 -2.53 -21.53
N ALA A 9 7.11 -3.16 -20.55
CA ALA A 9 5.67 -3.32 -20.57
C ALA A 9 5.06 -1.95 -20.29
N VAL A 10 4.49 -1.31 -21.31
CA VAL A 10 3.74 -0.07 -21.14
C VAL A 10 2.44 -0.44 -20.42
N SER A 11 2.30 0.04 -19.18
CA SER A 11 1.09 -0.11 -18.37
C SER A 11 0.27 1.16 -18.44
N PHE A 12 -0.99 1.06 -18.84
CA PHE A 12 -1.92 2.19 -18.78
C PHE A 12 -3.18 1.80 -17.99
N PRO A 13 -3.70 2.72 -17.16
CA PRO A 13 -4.99 2.51 -16.52
C PRO A 13 -6.13 2.75 -17.52
N VAL A 14 -7.19 1.97 -17.40
CA VAL A 14 -8.46 2.14 -18.10
C VAL A 14 -9.54 2.23 -17.03
N PRO A 15 -10.17 3.40 -16.82
CA PRO A 15 -11.36 3.51 -15.98
C PRO A 15 -12.45 2.56 -16.47
N VAL A 16 -13.00 1.75 -15.56
CA VAL A 16 -14.08 0.80 -15.84
C VAL A 16 -15.23 1.03 -14.85
N GLU A 17 -16.37 1.49 -15.35
CA GLU A 17 -17.56 1.77 -14.56
C GLU A 17 -18.56 0.59 -14.57
N GLY A 18 -19.40 0.52 -13.53
CA GLY A 18 -20.50 -0.45 -13.45
C GLY A 18 -20.19 -1.77 -12.74
N MET A 19 -18.92 -2.02 -12.38
CA MET A 19 -18.51 -3.19 -11.59
C MET A 19 -19.05 -3.12 -10.16
N SER A 20 -19.48 -4.25 -9.60
CA SER A 20 -20.12 -4.25 -8.27
C SER A 20 -19.77 -5.42 -7.36
N CYS A 21 -18.90 -6.33 -7.79
CA CYS A 21 -18.42 -7.45 -6.98
C CYS A 21 -17.14 -8.07 -7.57
N ALA A 22 -16.51 -8.98 -6.83
CA ALA A 22 -15.30 -9.71 -7.27
C ALA A 22 -15.49 -10.48 -8.59
N SER A 23 -16.69 -11.02 -8.82
CA SER A 23 -16.97 -11.72 -10.09
C SER A 23 -16.98 -10.77 -11.30
N CYS A 24 -17.29 -9.47 -11.11
CA CYS A 24 -17.18 -8.47 -12.17
C CYS A 24 -15.72 -8.23 -12.56
N VAL A 25 -14.85 -8.05 -11.55
CA VAL A 25 -13.40 -7.87 -11.69
C VAL A 25 -12.81 -8.99 -12.54
N SER A 26 -13.03 -10.25 -12.14
CA SER A 26 -12.51 -11.42 -12.86
C SER A 26 -12.98 -11.50 -14.32
N LYS A 27 -14.16 -10.98 -14.65
CA LYS A 27 -14.68 -10.97 -16.03
C LYS A 27 -14.00 -9.92 -16.89
N VAL A 28 -13.88 -8.69 -16.36
CA VAL A 28 -13.19 -7.60 -17.05
C VAL A 28 -11.72 -7.99 -17.30
N GLU A 29 -11.05 -8.59 -16.31
CA GLU A 29 -9.70 -9.12 -16.47
C GLU A 29 -9.60 -10.18 -17.57
N LYS A 30 -10.52 -11.15 -17.60
CA LYS A 30 -10.57 -12.17 -18.67
C LYS A 30 -10.83 -11.57 -20.05
N ALA A 31 -11.70 -10.57 -20.13
CA ALA A 31 -12.03 -9.91 -21.39
C ALA A 31 -10.82 -9.13 -21.92
N LEU A 32 -10.15 -8.36 -21.06
CA LEU A 32 -8.93 -7.62 -21.40
C LEU A 32 -7.77 -8.56 -21.74
N SER A 33 -7.55 -9.60 -20.94
CA SER A 33 -6.49 -10.60 -21.19
C SER A 33 -6.73 -11.42 -22.47
N GLY A 34 -7.98 -11.46 -22.95
CA GLY A 34 -8.34 -12.09 -24.22
C GLY A 34 -8.03 -11.23 -25.46
N VAL A 35 -7.63 -9.97 -25.27
CA VAL A 35 -7.24 -9.08 -26.37
C VAL A 35 -5.81 -9.41 -26.81
N PRO A 36 -5.57 -9.72 -28.10
CA PRO A 36 -4.21 -9.97 -28.60
C PRO A 36 -3.27 -8.81 -28.30
N GLY A 37 -2.09 -9.11 -27.74
CA GLY A 37 -1.10 -8.10 -27.35
C GLY A 37 -1.18 -7.67 -25.88
N VAL A 38 -2.22 -8.07 -25.12
CA VAL A 38 -2.25 -7.89 -23.66
C VAL A 38 -1.46 -9.00 -22.98
N THR A 39 -0.42 -8.66 -22.22
CA THR A 39 0.37 -9.61 -21.44
C THR A 39 -0.19 -9.84 -20.05
N ARG A 40 -0.79 -8.80 -19.45
CA ARG A 40 -1.40 -8.85 -18.13
C ARG A 40 -2.53 -7.84 -18.05
N ALA A 41 -3.65 -8.23 -17.45
CA ALA A 41 -4.70 -7.29 -17.05
C ALA A 41 -5.08 -7.55 -15.59
N SER A 42 -5.08 -6.50 -14.77
CA SER A 42 -5.58 -6.53 -13.40
C SER A 42 -6.65 -5.46 -13.23
N VAL A 43 -7.64 -5.71 -12.38
CA VAL A 43 -8.72 -4.75 -12.15
C VAL A 43 -8.89 -4.53 -10.64
N ASN A 44 -8.94 -3.26 -10.25
CA ASN A 44 -9.20 -2.87 -8.87
C ASN A 44 -10.62 -2.29 -8.75
N LEU A 45 -11.48 -3.01 -8.02
CA LEU A 45 -12.86 -2.61 -7.77
C LEU A 45 -12.99 -1.36 -6.89
N ALA A 46 -12.05 -1.13 -5.97
CA ALA A 46 -12.09 0.01 -5.07
C ALA A 46 -11.67 1.33 -5.75
N THR A 47 -10.92 1.26 -6.86
CA THR A 47 -10.53 2.43 -7.67
C THR A 47 -11.27 2.51 -9.00
N GLU A 48 -12.05 1.48 -9.36
CA GLU A 48 -12.77 1.35 -10.65
C GLU A 48 -11.84 1.52 -11.85
N ARG A 49 -10.64 0.93 -11.75
CA ARG A 49 -9.59 1.00 -12.79
C ARG A 49 -9.08 -0.38 -13.14
N ALA A 50 -8.89 -0.62 -14.43
CA ALA A 50 -8.15 -1.74 -14.98
C ALA A 50 -6.72 -1.28 -15.31
N HIS A 51 -5.70 -2.03 -14.91
CA HIS A 51 -4.33 -1.83 -15.38
C HIS A 51 -4.02 -2.91 -16.42
N VAL A 52 -3.55 -2.48 -17.58
CA VAL A 52 -3.28 -3.36 -18.72
C VAL A 52 -1.83 -3.20 -19.12
N GLU A 53 -1.07 -4.29 -19.09
CA GLU A 53 0.28 -4.39 -19.64
C GLU A 53 0.20 -4.95 -21.06
N LEU A 54 0.89 -4.30 -22.00
CA LEU A 54 0.92 -4.73 -23.41
C LEU A 54 2.30 -5.20 -23.85
N ALA A 55 2.32 -6.22 -24.70
CA ALA A 55 3.43 -6.54 -25.59
C ALA A 55 3.17 -5.90 -26.97
N GLY A 56 3.43 -4.59 -27.09
CA GLY A 56 3.31 -3.84 -28.35
C GLY A 56 2.17 -2.81 -28.34
N GLN A 57 1.82 -2.31 -29.53
CA GLN A 57 0.76 -1.30 -29.69
C GLN A 57 -0.61 -1.96 -29.87
N VAL A 58 -1.44 -1.92 -28.83
CA VAL A 58 -2.87 -2.26 -28.91
C VAL A 58 -3.67 -0.96 -28.88
N ALA A 59 -4.64 -0.81 -29.78
CA ALA A 59 -5.47 0.39 -29.80
C ALA A 59 -6.40 0.41 -28.56
N LEU A 60 -6.46 1.55 -27.86
CA LEU A 60 -7.31 1.73 -26.68
C LEU A 60 -8.79 1.41 -26.96
N SER A 61 -9.25 1.66 -28.20
CA SER A 61 -10.61 1.33 -28.63
C SER A 61 -10.92 -0.17 -28.64
N GLU A 62 -9.93 -1.03 -28.85
CA GLU A 62 -10.11 -2.49 -28.77
C GLU A 62 -10.28 -2.96 -27.33
N LEU A 63 -9.55 -2.34 -26.40
CA LEU A 63 -9.67 -2.61 -24.97
C LEU A 63 -11.04 -2.13 -24.45
N ILE A 64 -11.48 -0.93 -24.83
CA ILE A 64 -12.81 -0.42 -24.47
C ILE A 64 -13.90 -1.37 -24.99
N LYS A 65 -13.83 -1.78 -26.26
CA LYS A 65 -14.79 -2.74 -26.85
C LYS A 65 -14.80 -4.09 -26.12
N ALA A 66 -13.65 -4.58 -25.67
CA ALA A 66 -13.57 -5.82 -24.90
C ALA A 66 -14.30 -5.70 -23.56
N VAL A 67 -14.16 -4.56 -22.88
CA VAL A 67 -14.85 -4.25 -21.62
C VAL A 67 -16.36 -4.08 -21.83
N GLU A 68 -16.77 -3.36 -22.88
CA GLU A 68 -18.18 -3.20 -23.28
C GLU A 68 -18.85 -4.54 -23.61
N LYS A 69 -18.13 -5.42 -24.33
CA LYS A 69 -18.60 -6.78 -24.64
C LYS A 69 -18.77 -7.62 -23.37
N ALA A 70 -17.95 -7.40 -22.34
CA ALA A 70 -18.12 -8.01 -21.03
C ALA A 70 -19.31 -7.41 -20.24
N GLY A 71 -19.86 -6.28 -20.70
CA GLY A 71 -21.05 -5.64 -20.14
C GLY A 71 -20.74 -4.50 -19.15
N TYR A 72 -19.57 -3.87 -19.28
CA TYR A 72 -19.12 -2.77 -18.43
C TYR A 72 -18.75 -1.55 -19.28
N GLU A 73 -18.77 -0.35 -18.71
CA GLU A 73 -18.42 0.88 -19.43
C GLU A 73 -16.93 1.18 -19.22
N ALA A 74 -16.22 1.59 -20.27
CA ALA A 74 -14.80 1.96 -20.18
C ALA A 74 -14.53 3.29 -20.89
N HIS A 75 -13.62 4.10 -20.34
CA HIS A 75 -13.30 5.42 -20.87
C HIS A 75 -11.80 5.62 -21.07
N ALA A 76 -11.42 6.56 -21.95
CA ALA A 76 -10.03 6.97 -22.08
C ALA A 76 -9.56 7.81 -20.88
N LEU A 77 -8.27 7.68 -20.54
CA LEU A 77 -7.60 8.63 -19.67
C LEU A 77 -7.14 9.83 -20.49
N ASP A 78 -7.63 11.02 -20.13
CA ASP A 78 -6.96 12.28 -20.46
C ASP A 78 -5.94 12.53 -19.35
N GLU A 79 -4.65 12.50 -19.70
CA GLU A 79 -3.53 12.60 -18.75
C GLU A 79 -3.36 14.01 -18.17
N ALA A 80 -3.87 15.04 -18.84
CA ALA A 80 -3.72 16.45 -18.44
C ALA A 80 -4.65 16.93 -17.30
N ARG A 81 -5.46 16.05 -16.70
CA ARG A 81 -6.47 16.43 -15.68
C ARG A 81 -6.55 15.48 -14.48
N SER A 82 -5.43 14.94 -14.00
CA SER A 82 -5.39 13.99 -12.87
C SER A 82 -5.99 14.54 -11.57
N ASP A 83 -5.76 15.82 -11.29
CA ASP A 83 -6.04 16.39 -9.96
C ASP A 83 -7.51 16.82 -9.84
N ALA A 84 -8.07 17.44 -10.89
CA ALA A 84 -9.50 17.72 -10.99
C ALA A 84 -10.36 16.43 -11.00
N ARG A 85 -9.81 15.31 -11.51
CA ARG A 85 -10.52 14.04 -11.60
C ARG A 85 -10.55 13.27 -10.29
N ALA A 86 -9.58 13.47 -9.39
CA ALA A 86 -9.60 12.90 -8.03
C ALA A 86 -10.72 13.52 -7.17
N GLU A 87 -10.91 14.85 -7.26
CA GLU A 87 -12.08 15.54 -6.67
C GLU A 87 -13.39 15.05 -7.31
N THR A 88 -13.45 14.98 -8.64
CA THR A 88 -14.62 14.46 -9.38
C THR A 88 -14.98 13.01 -8.99
N GLN A 89 -13.98 12.16 -8.71
CA GLN A 89 -14.20 10.74 -8.35
C GLN A 89 -14.70 10.60 -6.90
N SER A 90 -14.27 11.46 -5.98
CA SER A 90 -14.85 11.54 -4.63
C SER A 90 -16.30 12.01 -4.66
N GLU A 91 -16.59 13.06 -5.43
CA GLU A 91 -17.94 13.60 -5.61
C GLU A 91 -18.91 12.58 -6.23
N LYS A 92 -18.45 11.84 -7.24
CA LYS A 92 -19.22 10.73 -7.83
C LYS A 92 -19.57 9.64 -6.79
N ARG A 93 -18.63 9.27 -5.91
CA ARG A 93 -18.87 8.26 -4.86
C ARG A 93 -19.88 8.74 -3.81
N ASP A 94 -19.80 10.01 -3.43
CA ASP A 94 -20.76 10.60 -2.51
C ASP A 94 -22.16 10.71 -3.14
N ALA A 95 -22.22 11.00 -4.45
CA ALA A 95 -23.46 10.96 -5.22
C ALA A 95 -24.06 9.55 -5.30
N GLU A 96 -23.26 8.51 -5.56
CA GLU A 96 -23.71 7.11 -5.56
C GLU A 96 -24.27 6.70 -4.19
N ALA A 97 -23.56 7.04 -3.11
CA ALA A 97 -24.01 6.78 -1.75
C ALA A 97 -25.33 7.50 -1.43
N ALA A 98 -25.51 8.74 -1.93
CA ALA A 98 -26.75 9.48 -1.78
C ALA A 98 -27.91 8.87 -2.58
N GLU A 99 -27.66 8.37 -3.79
CA GLU A 99 -28.67 7.67 -4.59
C GLU A 99 -29.09 6.34 -3.94
N LEU A 100 -28.12 5.56 -3.46
CA LEU A 100 -28.37 4.35 -2.68
C LEU A 100 -29.17 4.65 -1.42
N LYS A 101 -28.88 5.75 -0.71
CA LYS A 101 -29.66 6.18 0.45
C LYS A 101 -31.13 6.43 0.10
N LYS A 102 -31.40 7.18 -0.98
CA LYS A 102 -32.78 7.44 -1.46
C LYS A 102 -33.49 6.12 -1.78
N SER A 103 -32.78 5.21 -2.42
CA SER A 103 -33.31 3.90 -2.83
C SER A 103 -33.62 3.00 -1.65
N VAL A 104 -32.77 3.00 -0.62
CA VAL A 104 -33.00 2.31 0.65
C VAL A 104 -34.21 2.88 1.37
N ILE A 105 -34.32 4.22 1.46
CA ILE A 105 -35.46 4.87 2.12
C ILE A 105 -36.76 4.49 1.40
N LEU A 106 -36.80 4.60 0.08
CA LEU A 106 -37.97 4.22 -0.71
C LEU A 106 -38.32 2.74 -0.54
N ALA A 107 -37.33 1.85 -0.65
CA ALA A 107 -37.53 0.41 -0.48
C ALA A 107 -38.04 0.07 0.93
N ALA A 108 -37.47 0.70 1.97
CA ALA A 108 -37.89 0.50 3.36
C ALA A 108 -39.32 1.00 3.61
N ILE A 109 -39.68 2.18 3.09
CA ILE A 109 -41.05 2.72 3.21
C ILE A 109 -42.07 1.78 2.55
N LEU A 110 -41.75 1.20 1.40
CA LEU A 110 -42.65 0.28 0.69
C LEU A 110 -42.68 -1.13 1.29
N THR A 111 -41.55 -1.60 1.82
CA THR A 111 -41.41 -2.93 2.41
C THR A 111 -41.99 -3.01 3.82
N LEU A 112 -41.87 -1.94 4.61
CA LEU A 112 -42.29 -1.94 6.02
C LEU A 112 -43.79 -2.28 6.20
N PRO A 113 -44.73 -1.72 5.41
CA PRO A 113 -46.13 -2.13 5.51
C PRO A 113 -46.36 -3.60 5.13
N ALA A 114 -45.70 -4.11 4.08
CA ALA A 114 -45.80 -5.52 3.71
C ALA A 114 -45.25 -6.45 4.81
N PHE A 115 -44.14 -6.06 5.43
CA PHE A 115 -43.55 -6.75 6.58
C PHE A 115 -44.51 -6.76 7.79
N ILE A 116 -45.09 -5.61 8.14
CA ILE A 116 -46.03 -5.52 9.27
C ILE A 116 -47.29 -6.36 9.01
N LEU A 117 -47.81 -6.35 7.78
CA LEU A 117 -49.00 -7.12 7.42
C LEU A 117 -48.75 -8.62 7.51
N GLU A 118 -47.63 -9.11 7.01
CA GLU A 118 -47.33 -10.55 7.01
C GLU A 118 -46.76 -10.99 8.37
N MET A 119 -45.56 -10.54 8.74
CA MET A 119 -44.88 -10.95 9.96
C MET A 119 -45.60 -10.47 11.23
N GLY A 120 -46.19 -9.27 11.21
CA GLY A 120 -46.98 -8.78 12.34
C GLY A 120 -48.24 -9.62 12.58
N SER A 121 -48.89 -10.13 11.53
CA SER A 121 -50.03 -11.04 11.67
C SER A 121 -49.65 -12.42 12.21
N HIS A 122 -48.40 -12.86 12.06
CA HIS A 122 -47.91 -14.12 12.63
C HIS A 122 -47.40 -13.98 14.08
N LEU A 123 -46.88 -12.81 14.45
CA LEU A 123 -46.24 -12.58 15.75
C LEU A 123 -47.17 -11.93 16.78
N ILE A 124 -48.14 -11.12 16.34
CA ILE A 124 -49.02 -10.34 17.22
C ILE A 124 -50.48 -10.69 16.90
N PRO A 125 -51.18 -11.42 17.80
CA PRO A 125 -52.58 -11.81 17.58
C PRO A 125 -53.52 -10.63 17.30
N ALA A 126 -53.26 -9.46 17.89
CA ALA A 126 -54.04 -8.24 17.64
C ALA A 126 -53.88 -7.72 16.20
N VAL A 127 -52.70 -7.84 15.61
CA VAL A 127 -52.45 -7.47 14.20
C VAL A 127 -53.10 -8.49 13.28
N HIS A 128 -53.05 -9.78 13.62
CA HIS A 128 -53.77 -10.82 12.89
C HIS A 128 -55.27 -10.53 12.81
N MET A 129 -55.90 -10.30 13.96
CA MET A 129 -57.32 -9.97 14.02
C MET A 129 -57.64 -8.68 13.27
N PHE A 130 -56.81 -7.63 13.38
CA PHE A 130 -56.99 -6.40 12.63
C PHE A 130 -56.97 -6.62 11.10
N VAL A 131 -56.00 -7.40 10.62
CA VAL A 131 -55.89 -7.72 9.19
C VAL A 131 -57.09 -8.53 8.74
N MET A 132 -57.50 -9.56 9.49
CA MET A 132 -58.64 -10.41 9.15
C MET A 132 -59.97 -9.65 9.18
N ASP A 133 -60.18 -8.79 10.17
CA ASP A 133 -61.47 -8.11 10.41
C ASP A 133 -61.65 -6.84 9.56
N ARG A 134 -60.56 -6.15 9.20
CA ARG A 134 -60.64 -4.82 8.54
C ARG A 134 -60.17 -4.82 7.09
N ILE A 135 -59.25 -5.72 6.74
CA ILE A 135 -58.66 -5.78 5.39
C ILE A 135 -59.16 -7.03 4.66
N GLY A 136 -59.09 -8.19 5.32
CA GLY A 136 -59.32 -9.51 4.73
C GLY A 136 -58.07 -10.06 4.05
N MET A 137 -57.89 -11.39 4.06
CA MET A 137 -56.71 -12.08 3.50
C MET A 137 -56.42 -11.72 2.04
N GLN A 138 -57.44 -11.78 1.18
CA GLN A 138 -57.26 -11.53 -0.25
C GLN A 138 -56.83 -10.07 -0.54
N ASN A 139 -57.41 -9.11 0.16
CA ASN A 139 -57.04 -7.70 0.01
C ASN A 139 -55.65 -7.42 0.58
N SER A 140 -55.25 -8.12 1.66
CA SER A 140 -53.89 -8.08 2.18
C SER A 140 -52.89 -8.56 1.12
N TRP A 141 -53.18 -9.67 0.43
CA TRP A 141 -52.34 -10.19 -0.65
C TRP A 141 -52.26 -9.23 -1.85
N TYR A 142 -53.36 -8.60 -2.26
CA TYR A 142 -53.32 -7.57 -3.31
C TYR A 142 -52.48 -6.36 -2.91
N LEU A 143 -52.58 -5.90 -1.66
CA LEU A 143 -51.76 -4.81 -1.16
C LEU A 143 -50.28 -5.19 -1.13
N GLN A 144 -49.94 -6.38 -0.63
CA GLN A 144 -48.58 -6.90 -0.64
C GLN A 144 -48.03 -7.06 -2.06
N PHE A 145 -48.85 -7.54 -3.01
CA PHE A 145 -48.48 -7.62 -4.42
C PHE A 145 -48.09 -6.25 -4.98
N VAL A 146 -48.91 -5.22 -4.77
CA VAL A 146 -48.63 -3.87 -5.26
C VAL A 146 -47.35 -3.32 -4.63
N LEU A 147 -47.24 -3.36 -3.30
CA LEU A 147 -46.06 -2.85 -2.58
C LEU A 147 -44.78 -3.57 -3.02
N THR A 148 -44.80 -4.89 -3.11
CA THR A 148 -43.64 -5.70 -3.50
C THR A 148 -43.26 -5.47 -4.95
N THR A 149 -44.24 -5.35 -5.85
CA THR A 149 -43.99 -5.00 -7.26
C THR A 149 -43.32 -3.63 -7.36
N LEU A 150 -43.76 -2.63 -6.59
CA LEU A 150 -43.12 -1.31 -6.54
C LEU A 150 -41.68 -1.39 -5.99
N VAL A 151 -41.40 -2.27 -5.03
CA VAL A 151 -40.03 -2.49 -4.53
C VAL A 151 -39.14 -3.13 -5.58
N LEU A 152 -39.60 -4.22 -6.21
CA LEU A 152 -38.82 -4.99 -7.19
C LEU A 152 -38.52 -4.18 -8.46
N PHE A 153 -39.52 -3.48 -9.00
CA PHE A 153 -39.39 -2.74 -10.26
C PHE A 153 -39.11 -1.24 -10.07
N GLY A 154 -39.12 -0.72 -8.83
CA GLY A 154 -38.61 0.59 -8.47
C GLY A 154 -37.15 0.53 -8.02
N PRO A 155 -36.85 0.61 -6.72
CA PRO A 155 -35.47 0.61 -6.22
C PRO A 155 -34.71 -0.70 -6.53
N GLY A 156 -35.41 -1.84 -6.62
CA GLY A 156 -34.85 -3.16 -6.98
C GLY A 156 -34.49 -3.34 -8.45
N LEU A 157 -34.97 -2.48 -9.35
CA LEU A 157 -34.79 -2.62 -10.80
C LEU A 157 -33.31 -2.68 -11.20
N ARG A 158 -32.44 -2.06 -10.40
CA ARG A 158 -30.98 -2.12 -10.57
C ARG A 158 -30.43 -3.55 -10.61
N PHE A 159 -31.01 -4.45 -9.82
CA PHE A 159 -30.59 -5.85 -9.77
C PHE A 159 -31.02 -6.57 -11.04
N PHE A 160 -32.22 -6.30 -11.55
CA PHE A 160 -32.71 -6.86 -12.81
C PHE A 160 -31.89 -6.38 -14.01
N LYS A 161 -31.61 -5.08 -14.09
CA LYS A 161 -30.80 -4.48 -15.18
C LYS A 161 -29.41 -5.09 -15.30
N LYS A 162 -28.78 -5.47 -14.18
CA LYS A 162 -27.43 -6.08 -14.17
C LYS A 162 -27.47 -7.61 -14.17
N GLY A 163 -28.36 -8.21 -13.40
CA GLY A 163 -28.41 -9.64 -13.10
C GLY A 163 -29.01 -10.51 -14.20
N VAL A 164 -29.99 -10.01 -14.97
CA VAL A 164 -30.57 -10.77 -16.09
C VAL A 164 -29.56 -10.93 -17.24
N PRO A 165 -28.86 -9.88 -17.71
CA PRO A 165 -27.84 -10.05 -18.75
C PRO A 165 -26.70 -10.98 -18.34
N THR A 166 -26.22 -10.93 -17.09
CA THR A 166 -25.13 -11.79 -16.61
C THR A 166 -25.55 -13.26 -16.52
N LEU A 167 -26.79 -13.53 -16.13
CA LEU A 167 -27.37 -14.87 -16.13
C LEU A 167 -27.48 -15.45 -17.54
N LEU A 168 -28.02 -14.67 -18.49
CA LEU A 168 -28.17 -15.09 -19.89
C LEU A 168 -26.82 -15.35 -20.58
N ARG A 169 -25.76 -14.64 -20.19
CA ARG A 169 -24.39 -14.85 -20.69
C ARG A 169 -23.67 -16.03 -20.04
N GLY A 170 -24.34 -16.82 -19.18
CA GLY A 170 -23.74 -17.98 -18.50
C GLY A 170 -22.72 -17.60 -17.43
N THR A 171 -22.75 -16.36 -16.93
CA THR A 171 -21.81 -15.87 -15.91
C THR A 171 -22.58 -15.27 -14.72
N PRO A 172 -23.36 -16.08 -13.98
CA PRO A 172 -24.17 -15.57 -12.88
C PRO A 172 -23.30 -14.87 -11.84
N ASP A 173 -23.76 -13.71 -11.38
CA ASP A 173 -23.15 -12.94 -10.31
C ASP A 173 -24.12 -12.74 -9.14
N MET A 174 -23.72 -11.96 -8.14
CA MET A 174 -24.61 -11.61 -7.03
C MET A 174 -25.95 -11.04 -7.51
N ASN A 175 -25.95 -10.16 -8.52
CA ASN A 175 -27.19 -9.57 -9.01
C ASN A 175 -28.09 -10.65 -9.63
N SER A 176 -27.51 -11.63 -10.33
CA SER A 176 -28.25 -12.79 -10.84
C SER A 176 -28.90 -13.61 -9.71
N LEU A 177 -28.18 -13.88 -8.61
CA LEU A 177 -28.71 -14.64 -7.46
C LEU A 177 -29.91 -13.92 -6.82
N VAL A 178 -29.80 -12.59 -6.64
CA VAL A 178 -30.90 -11.77 -6.10
C VAL A 178 -32.10 -11.78 -7.04
N VAL A 179 -31.87 -11.61 -8.35
CA VAL A 179 -32.94 -11.64 -9.34
C VAL A 179 -33.66 -12.99 -9.34
N VAL A 180 -32.92 -14.10 -9.37
CA VAL A 180 -33.52 -15.44 -9.35
C VAL A 180 -34.33 -15.65 -8.07
N GLY A 181 -33.78 -15.34 -6.90
CA GLY A 181 -34.47 -15.54 -5.62
C GLY A 181 -35.71 -14.66 -5.45
N THR A 182 -35.59 -13.36 -5.71
CA THR A 182 -36.69 -12.40 -5.53
C THR A 182 -37.78 -12.57 -6.58
N PHE A 183 -37.42 -12.86 -7.82
CA PHE A 183 -38.39 -13.11 -8.88
C PHE A 183 -39.12 -14.45 -8.69
N ALA A 184 -38.42 -15.49 -8.21
CA ALA A 184 -39.06 -16.77 -7.89
C ALA A 184 -40.08 -16.62 -6.73
N ALA A 185 -39.71 -15.92 -5.65
CA ALA A 185 -40.62 -15.64 -4.54
C ALA A 185 -41.83 -14.79 -4.98
N TRP A 186 -41.60 -13.70 -5.72
CA TRP A 186 -42.66 -12.85 -6.24
C TRP A 186 -43.57 -13.61 -7.23
N GLY A 187 -42.99 -14.32 -8.19
CA GLY A 187 -43.73 -15.06 -9.21
C GLY A 187 -44.61 -16.16 -8.62
N PHE A 188 -44.11 -16.93 -7.66
CA PHE A 188 -44.92 -17.91 -6.92
C PHE A 188 -46.09 -17.23 -6.20
N SER A 189 -45.83 -16.09 -5.54
CA SER A 189 -46.85 -15.33 -4.81
C SER A 189 -47.92 -14.75 -5.74
N VAL A 190 -47.56 -14.33 -6.95
CA VAL A 190 -48.50 -13.88 -7.98
C VAL A 190 -49.41 -15.03 -8.40
N VAL A 191 -48.84 -16.21 -8.68
CA VAL A 191 -49.65 -17.40 -9.03
C VAL A 191 -50.58 -17.77 -7.87
N ALA A 192 -50.09 -17.79 -6.63
CA ALA A 192 -50.89 -18.07 -5.45
C ALA A 192 -52.05 -17.06 -5.24
N THR A 193 -51.84 -15.80 -5.60
CA THR A 193 -52.81 -14.72 -5.38
C THR A 193 -53.89 -14.66 -6.46
N PHE A 194 -53.51 -14.85 -7.73
CA PHE A 194 -54.40 -14.63 -8.88
C PHE A 194 -54.86 -15.91 -9.57
N LEU A 195 -54.09 -17.00 -9.45
CA LEU A 195 -54.41 -18.32 -10.01
C LEU A 195 -54.22 -19.43 -8.95
N PRO A 196 -54.88 -19.37 -7.79
CA PRO A 196 -54.70 -20.36 -6.72
C PRO A 196 -55.05 -21.79 -7.18
N GLY A 197 -55.99 -21.95 -8.11
CA GLY A 197 -56.37 -23.26 -8.67
C GLY A 197 -55.31 -23.92 -9.56
N ALA A 198 -54.25 -23.21 -9.94
CA ALA A 198 -53.09 -23.79 -10.63
C ALA A 198 -52.10 -24.47 -9.67
N LEU A 199 -52.24 -24.24 -8.36
CA LEU A 199 -51.40 -24.81 -7.32
C LEU A 199 -52.08 -26.01 -6.64
N PRO A 200 -51.30 -27.02 -6.19
CA PRO A 200 -51.83 -28.12 -5.39
C PRO A 200 -52.52 -27.63 -4.11
N GLU A 201 -53.58 -28.34 -3.68
CA GLU A 201 -54.29 -28.02 -2.45
C GLU A 201 -53.34 -27.96 -1.24
N GLY A 202 -53.51 -26.94 -0.40
CA GLY A 202 -52.66 -26.70 0.78
C GLY A 202 -51.34 -25.98 0.53
N THR A 203 -51.01 -25.62 -0.72
CA THR A 203 -49.74 -24.94 -1.06
C THR A 203 -49.84 -23.43 -1.27
N VAL A 204 -51.04 -22.88 -1.21
CA VAL A 204 -51.32 -21.45 -1.48
C VAL A 204 -50.83 -20.60 -0.32
N ASN A 205 -49.59 -20.13 -0.42
CA ASN A 205 -48.96 -19.19 0.50
C ASN A 205 -48.28 -18.07 -0.31
N VAL A 206 -48.18 -16.87 0.25
CA VAL A 206 -47.49 -15.74 -0.38
C VAL A 206 -46.16 -15.47 0.30
N TYR A 207 -45.19 -15.03 -0.50
CA TYR A 207 -43.82 -14.70 -0.12
C TYR A 207 -43.42 -13.32 -0.64
N PHE A 208 -44.41 -12.42 -0.77
CA PHE A 208 -44.21 -11.03 -1.19
C PHE A 208 -43.30 -10.28 -0.21
N GLU A 209 -43.56 -10.44 1.10
CA GLU A 209 -42.73 -9.89 2.17
C GLU A 209 -41.26 -10.31 2.03
N ALA A 210 -40.99 -11.60 1.83
CA ALA A 210 -39.64 -12.10 1.68
C ALA A 210 -38.92 -11.45 0.47
N ALA A 211 -39.58 -11.38 -0.69
CA ALA A 211 -39.02 -10.75 -1.89
C ALA A 211 -38.67 -9.27 -1.66
N ALA A 212 -39.58 -8.51 -1.04
CA ALA A 212 -39.38 -7.10 -0.73
C ALA A 212 -38.27 -6.87 0.32
N MET A 213 -38.23 -7.69 1.36
CA MET A 213 -37.22 -7.64 2.42
C MET A 213 -35.83 -7.95 1.90
N ILE A 214 -35.68 -8.96 1.02
CA ILE A 214 -34.40 -9.30 0.40
C ILE A 214 -33.84 -8.09 -0.37
N VAL A 215 -34.65 -7.48 -1.24
CA VAL A 215 -34.24 -6.30 -2.01
C VAL A 215 -33.82 -5.17 -1.07
N THR A 216 -34.62 -4.88 -0.04
CA THR A 216 -34.35 -3.80 0.91
C THR A 216 -33.09 -4.03 1.73
N LEU A 217 -32.88 -5.22 2.29
CA LEU A 217 -31.70 -5.55 3.10
C LEU A 217 -30.42 -5.54 2.26
N ILE A 218 -30.48 -6.00 1.02
CA ILE A 218 -29.32 -5.94 0.11
C ILE A 218 -29.01 -4.49 -0.30
N LEU A 219 -30.02 -3.66 -0.52
CA LEU A 219 -29.83 -2.22 -0.74
C LEU A 219 -29.20 -1.54 0.48
N ILE A 220 -29.63 -1.90 1.70
CA ILE A 220 -29.00 -1.41 2.94
C ILE A 220 -27.53 -1.84 2.98
N GLY A 221 -27.24 -3.11 2.69
CA GLY A 221 -25.87 -3.62 2.58
C GLY A 221 -25.02 -2.78 1.62
N ARG A 222 -25.52 -2.54 0.40
CA ARG A 222 -24.84 -1.69 -0.61
C ARG A 222 -24.68 -0.24 -0.21
N TYR A 223 -25.66 0.34 0.46
CA TYR A 223 -25.55 1.71 0.97
C TYR A 223 -24.46 1.81 2.04
N LEU A 224 -24.44 0.88 3.00
CA LEU A 224 -23.41 0.83 4.03
C LEU A 224 -22.02 0.59 3.44
N GLU A 225 -21.95 -0.27 2.42
CA GLU A 225 -20.76 -0.54 1.62
C GLU A 225 -20.22 0.73 0.95
N ALA A 226 -21.05 1.44 0.18
CA ALA A 226 -20.68 2.69 -0.49
C ALA A 226 -20.23 3.76 0.52
N ARG A 227 -20.96 3.91 1.63
CA ARG A 227 -20.60 4.84 2.71
C ARG A 227 -19.27 4.46 3.39
N ALA A 228 -18.94 3.18 3.49
CA ALA A 228 -17.67 2.74 4.04
C ALA A 228 -16.51 2.99 3.08
N LYS A 229 -16.68 2.70 1.78
CA LYS A 229 -15.69 3.01 0.72
C LYS A 229 -15.34 4.50 0.65
N GLY A 230 -16.34 5.37 0.78
CA GLY A 230 -16.11 6.82 0.85
C GLY A 230 -15.18 7.20 2.01
N ARG A 231 -15.37 6.58 3.18
CA ARG A 231 -14.52 6.81 4.37
C ARG A 231 -13.10 6.25 4.25
N THR A 232 -12.89 5.18 3.48
CA THR A 232 -11.54 4.61 3.29
C THR A 232 -10.71 5.39 2.28
N SER A 233 -11.36 6.09 1.34
CA SER A 233 -10.71 6.98 0.37
C SER A 233 -10.14 8.27 1.02
N ALA A 234 -10.54 8.57 2.26
CA ALA A 234 -10.13 9.77 2.99
C ALA A 234 -8.62 9.81 3.31
N ALA A 235 -7.94 8.67 3.39
CA ALA A 235 -6.49 8.65 3.63
C ALA A 235 -5.71 9.24 2.45
N ILE A 236 -6.12 8.94 1.22
CA ILE A 236 -5.54 9.53 0.00
C ILE A 236 -5.95 11.01 -0.12
N SER A 237 -7.21 11.34 0.17
CA SER A 237 -7.69 12.72 0.15
C SER A 237 -6.91 13.62 1.13
N ARG A 238 -6.44 13.08 2.26
CA ARG A 238 -5.52 13.81 3.15
C ARG A 238 -4.18 14.12 2.50
N LEU A 239 -3.58 13.16 1.78
CA LEU A 239 -2.32 13.35 1.06
C LEU A 239 -2.47 14.41 -0.05
N VAL A 240 -3.57 14.38 -0.81
CA VAL A 240 -3.90 15.42 -1.81
C VAL A 240 -4.10 16.77 -1.12
N GLY A 241 -4.80 16.79 0.03
CA GLY A 241 -5.00 17.99 0.84
C GLY A 241 -3.72 18.57 1.45
N LEU A 242 -2.56 17.90 1.35
CA LEU A 242 -1.27 18.47 1.73
C LEU A 242 -0.77 19.47 0.70
N GLN A 243 -1.08 19.33 -0.59
CA GLN A 243 -0.64 20.27 -1.62
C GLN A 243 -1.16 21.69 -1.34
N ALA A 244 -0.33 22.69 -1.66
CA ALA A 244 -0.74 24.08 -1.65
C ALA A 244 -1.62 24.37 -2.87
N LYS A 245 -2.55 25.32 -2.78
CA LYS A 245 -3.37 25.73 -3.94
C LYS A 245 -2.74 26.86 -4.75
N SER A 246 -1.88 27.64 -4.12
CA SER A 246 -1.18 28.78 -4.70
C SER A 246 0.24 28.86 -4.16
N ALA A 247 1.10 29.57 -4.88
CA ALA A 247 2.46 29.86 -4.48
C ALA A 247 2.73 31.36 -4.60
N ARG A 248 3.56 31.91 -3.70
CA ARG A 248 4.02 33.29 -3.78
C ARG A 248 5.35 33.34 -4.54
N VAL A 249 5.29 33.69 -5.81
CA VAL A 249 6.46 33.74 -6.69
C VAL A 249 6.99 35.17 -6.77
N VAL A 250 8.32 35.33 -6.72
CA VAL A 250 9.01 36.60 -6.90
C VAL A 250 9.40 36.74 -8.37
N ARG A 251 8.71 37.64 -9.10
CA ARG A 251 9.01 38.00 -10.50
C ARG A 251 9.23 39.51 -10.56
N ASP A 252 10.26 39.96 -11.28
CA ASP A 252 10.63 41.37 -11.40
C ASP A 252 10.80 42.11 -10.05
N GLY A 253 11.26 41.40 -9.02
CA GLY A 253 11.45 41.93 -7.66
C GLY A 253 10.17 42.12 -6.85
N GLN A 254 9.00 41.72 -7.36
CA GLN A 254 7.73 41.75 -6.66
C GLN A 254 7.20 40.35 -6.37
N ALA A 255 6.63 40.16 -5.18
CA ALA A 255 6.00 38.91 -4.78
C ALA A 255 4.54 38.88 -5.24
N ILE A 256 4.18 37.91 -6.08
CA ILE A 256 2.86 37.74 -6.68
C ILE A 256 2.33 36.35 -6.32
N ASP A 257 1.09 36.26 -5.84
CA ASP A 257 0.42 34.99 -5.58
C ASP A 257 -0.15 34.43 -6.90
N VAL A 258 0.30 33.25 -7.30
CA VAL A 258 -0.14 32.55 -8.52
C VAL A 258 -0.75 31.18 -8.17
N PRO A 259 -1.67 30.65 -8.99
CA PRO A 259 -2.09 29.25 -8.90
C PRO A 259 -0.89 28.29 -8.95
N LEU A 260 -0.95 27.16 -8.24
CA LEU A 260 0.17 26.21 -8.20
C LEU A 260 0.57 25.70 -9.60
N GLU A 261 -0.42 25.56 -10.50
CA GLU A 261 -0.25 25.14 -11.90
C GLU A 261 0.58 26.12 -12.76
N ASP A 262 0.69 27.39 -12.35
CA ASP A 262 1.44 28.42 -13.06
C ASP A 262 2.90 28.56 -12.56
N VAL A 263 3.29 27.77 -11.56
CA VAL A 263 4.66 27.75 -11.01
C VAL A 263 5.56 26.91 -11.91
N ARG A 264 6.71 27.47 -12.29
CA ARG A 264 7.68 26.81 -13.17
C ARG A 264 8.95 26.45 -12.43
N ALA A 265 9.63 25.39 -12.86
CA ALA A 265 10.98 25.10 -12.38
C ALA A 265 11.89 26.32 -12.62
N GLY A 266 12.69 26.68 -11.62
CA GLY A 266 13.52 27.87 -11.60
C GLY A 266 12.86 29.13 -11.02
N ASP A 267 11.53 29.15 -10.82
CA ASP A 267 10.85 30.26 -10.14
C ASP A 267 11.40 30.43 -8.71
N ILE A 268 11.49 31.68 -8.27
CA ILE A 268 11.87 32.02 -6.90
C ILE A 268 10.59 32.17 -6.07
N VAL A 269 10.48 31.37 -5.01
CA VAL A 269 9.26 31.29 -4.20
C VAL A 269 9.56 31.71 -2.76
N GLN A 270 8.71 32.58 -2.21
CA GLN A 270 8.80 33.04 -0.83
C GLN A 270 7.82 32.28 0.07
N VAL A 271 8.28 31.78 1.21
CA VAL A 271 7.45 31.07 2.19
C VAL A 271 7.52 31.76 3.55
N ARG A 272 6.36 32.08 4.13
CA ARG A 272 6.24 32.72 5.45
C ARG A 272 6.05 31.70 6.58
N PRO A 273 6.30 32.09 7.85
CA PRO A 273 5.98 31.25 9.00
C PRO A 273 4.51 30.78 8.95
N GLY A 274 4.28 29.49 9.15
CA GLY A 274 2.96 28.85 9.12
C GLY A 274 2.43 28.51 7.72
N GLU A 275 3.07 28.97 6.64
CA GLU A 275 2.66 28.62 5.27
C GLU A 275 3.15 27.20 4.90
N LYS A 276 2.43 26.57 3.97
CA LYS A 276 2.88 25.33 3.34
C LYS A 276 3.92 25.65 2.28
N VAL A 277 4.96 24.83 2.19
CA VAL A 277 5.88 24.87 1.05
C VAL A 277 5.11 24.42 -0.20
N PRO A 278 5.00 25.24 -1.26
CA PRO A 278 4.10 24.93 -2.37
C PRO A 278 4.66 23.91 -3.36
N VAL A 279 5.96 23.96 -3.65
CA VAL A 279 6.67 23.09 -4.60
C VAL A 279 8.01 22.66 -4.02
N ASP A 280 8.65 21.65 -4.62
CA ASP A 280 9.98 21.22 -4.18
C ASP A 280 11.05 22.21 -4.65
N GLY A 281 12.11 22.37 -3.88
CA GLY A 281 13.17 23.30 -4.24
C GLY A 281 14.36 23.35 -3.29
N GLU A 282 15.20 24.37 -3.49
CA GLU A 282 16.43 24.60 -2.71
C GLU A 282 16.43 26.02 -2.13
N VAL A 283 16.66 26.15 -0.83
CA VAL A 283 16.67 27.44 -0.13
C VAL A 283 17.84 28.29 -0.62
N ILE A 284 17.54 29.51 -1.06
CA ILE A 284 18.54 30.47 -1.53
C ILE A 284 18.85 31.55 -0.48
N GLU A 285 17.89 31.87 0.38
CA GLU A 285 17.98 32.94 1.37
C GLU A 285 17.05 32.67 2.56
N GLY A 286 17.49 33.05 3.76
CA GLY A 286 16.75 32.86 5.01
C GLY A 286 17.03 31.51 5.66
N ALA A 287 16.40 31.30 6.82
CA ALA A 287 16.51 30.06 7.57
C ALA A 287 15.19 29.80 8.32
N SER A 288 14.82 28.54 8.46
CA SER A 288 13.65 28.15 9.24
C SER A 288 13.68 26.70 9.71
N TYR A 289 12.71 26.35 10.55
CA TYR A 289 12.39 24.96 10.87
C TYR A 289 11.15 24.55 10.08
N VAL A 290 11.28 23.47 9.32
CA VAL A 290 10.22 22.91 8.49
C VAL A 290 9.76 21.58 9.08
N ASP A 291 8.46 21.45 9.26
CA ASP A 291 7.81 20.23 9.73
C ASP A 291 7.52 19.31 8.54
N GLU A 292 8.32 18.25 8.45
CA GLU A 292 8.24 17.22 7.42
C GLU A 292 7.51 15.96 7.94
N SER A 293 6.95 15.98 9.16
CA SER A 293 6.36 14.82 9.83
C SER A 293 5.28 14.11 9.03
N MET A 294 4.54 14.85 8.20
CA MET A 294 3.48 14.32 7.35
C MET A 294 3.99 13.46 6.19
N ILE A 295 5.28 13.59 5.84
CA ILE A 295 5.93 12.87 4.74
C ILE A 295 6.95 11.87 5.29
N THR A 296 7.80 12.29 6.22
CA THR A 296 8.89 11.47 6.76
C THR A 296 8.44 10.60 7.95
N GLY A 297 7.33 10.97 8.61
CA GLY A 297 6.89 10.36 9.86
C GLY A 297 7.65 10.87 11.10
N GLU A 298 8.66 11.72 10.93
CA GLU A 298 9.49 12.22 12.03
C GLU A 298 8.83 13.42 12.72
N PRO A 299 8.61 13.39 14.04
CA PRO A 299 7.85 14.43 14.73
C PRO A 299 8.63 15.74 14.94
N VAL A 300 9.96 15.72 14.77
CA VAL A 300 10.84 16.86 15.04
C VAL A 300 11.02 17.68 13.76
N PRO A 301 10.74 19.00 13.78
CA PRO A 301 11.00 19.87 12.63
C PRO A 301 12.49 19.94 12.26
N VAL A 302 12.77 19.92 10.96
CA VAL A 302 14.12 19.94 10.39
C VAL A 302 14.56 21.37 10.11
N ALA A 303 15.79 21.72 10.50
CA ALA A 303 16.38 23.02 10.18
C ALA A 303 16.70 23.10 8.68
N LYS A 304 16.32 24.22 8.05
CA LYS A 304 16.55 24.52 6.63
C LYS A 304 17.25 25.86 6.53
N GLU A 305 18.44 25.84 5.95
CA GLU A 305 19.29 27.00 5.69
C GLU A 305 19.64 27.07 4.20
N LYS A 306 20.42 28.06 3.78
CA LYS A 306 20.84 28.21 2.39
C LYS A 306 21.51 26.92 1.87
N GLY A 307 21.05 26.44 0.71
CA GLY A 307 21.47 25.19 0.09
C GLY A 307 20.66 23.97 0.53
N ALA A 308 19.80 24.09 1.55
CA ALA A 308 18.96 22.97 1.99
C ALA A 308 17.79 22.73 1.02
N ALA A 309 17.53 21.46 0.75
CA ALA A 309 16.34 21.05 0.00
C ALA A 309 15.07 21.18 0.84
N VAL A 310 13.98 21.65 0.22
CA VAL A 310 12.64 21.75 0.79
C VAL A 310 11.65 20.99 -0.07
N VAL A 311 10.67 20.35 0.58
CA VAL A 311 9.69 19.48 -0.08
C VAL A 311 8.31 20.11 -0.02
N GLY A 312 7.59 20.12 -1.14
CA GLY A 312 6.24 20.61 -1.26
C GLY A 312 5.24 19.85 -0.37
N GLY A 313 4.31 20.57 0.24
CA GLY A 313 3.32 20.06 1.19
C GLY A 313 3.78 20.03 2.65
N THR A 314 5.07 20.26 2.92
CA THR A 314 5.61 20.45 4.29
C THR A 314 5.21 21.80 4.87
N ILE A 315 5.27 21.94 6.20
CA ILE A 315 4.80 23.15 6.89
C ILE A 315 5.98 23.94 7.44
N ASN A 316 6.12 25.18 7.00
CA ASN A 316 7.09 26.10 7.57
C ASN A 316 6.64 26.57 8.97
N LYS A 317 7.50 26.58 9.99
CA LYS A 317 7.11 26.92 11.37
C LYS A 317 7.42 28.36 11.75
N THR A 318 8.69 28.69 11.95
CA THR A 318 9.09 29.87 12.76
C THR A 318 9.73 31.00 11.96
N GLY A 319 10.34 30.71 10.82
CA GLY A 319 11.14 31.65 10.02
C GLY A 319 10.54 31.89 8.63
N ALA A 320 11.11 32.82 7.88
CA ALA A 320 10.79 33.03 6.47
C ALA A 320 12.02 32.68 5.63
N PHE A 321 11.80 32.07 4.49
CA PHE A 321 12.86 31.78 3.55
C PHE A 321 12.37 31.91 2.12
N THR A 322 13.32 32.14 1.23
CA THR A 322 13.12 32.16 -0.21
C THR A 322 13.86 30.98 -0.79
N PHE A 323 13.22 30.27 -1.72
CA PHE A 323 13.80 29.08 -2.33
C PHE A 323 13.58 29.09 -3.84
N ARG A 324 14.44 28.38 -4.57
CA ARG A 324 14.31 28.16 -6.03
C ARG A 324 13.57 26.86 -6.28
N ALA A 325 12.49 26.90 -7.03
CA ALA A 325 11.73 25.71 -7.42
C ALA A 325 12.59 24.77 -8.28
N THR A 326 12.67 23.49 -7.91
CA THR A 326 13.41 22.46 -8.66
C THR A 326 12.48 21.46 -9.33
N LYS A 327 11.46 20.97 -8.62
CA LYS A 327 10.45 20.03 -9.14
C LYS A 327 9.04 20.61 -8.92
N VAL A 328 8.22 20.57 -9.97
CA VAL A 328 6.85 21.12 -9.98
C VAL A 328 5.86 20.12 -10.60
N GLY A 329 4.59 20.18 -10.23
CA GLY A 329 3.55 19.30 -10.76
C GLY A 329 3.82 17.82 -10.48
N HIS A 330 3.89 17.01 -11.55
CA HIS A 330 4.05 15.55 -11.46
C HIS A 330 5.43 15.11 -10.94
N ASP A 331 6.45 15.95 -11.10
CA ASP A 331 7.81 15.64 -10.65
C ASP A 331 7.99 15.82 -9.13
N MET A 332 7.04 16.48 -8.46
CA MET A 332 7.11 16.72 -7.02
C MET A 332 7.08 15.41 -6.23
N VAL A 333 7.79 15.37 -5.10
CA VAL A 333 7.82 14.22 -4.18
C VAL A 333 6.41 13.82 -3.76
N ILE A 334 5.56 14.77 -3.35
CA ILE A 334 4.18 14.46 -2.94
C ILE A 334 3.34 13.83 -4.08
N SER A 335 3.56 14.25 -5.31
CA SER A 335 2.89 13.69 -6.50
C SER A 335 3.35 12.26 -6.76
N GLN A 336 4.65 11.99 -6.60
CA GLN A 336 5.20 10.63 -6.67
C GLN A 336 4.65 9.74 -5.55
N ILE A 337 4.53 10.25 -4.33
CA ILE A 337 3.90 9.54 -3.19
C ILE A 337 2.47 9.14 -3.53
N ILE A 338 1.67 10.09 -4.02
CA ILE A 338 0.27 9.84 -4.40
C ILE A 338 0.20 8.74 -5.47
N ARG A 339 1.06 8.82 -6.50
CA ARG A 339 1.13 7.80 -7.55
C ARG A 339 1.52 6.43 -7.00
N MET A 340 2.57 6.33 -6.19
CA MET A 340 3.00 5.06 -5.60
C MET A 340 1.89 4.42 -4.74
N VAL A 341 1.19 5.22 -3.94
CA VAL A 341 0.06 4.74 -3.13
C VAL A 341 -1.08 4.23 -4.02
N GLN A 342 -1.37 4.91 -5.13
CA GLN A 342 -2.37 4.49 -6.10
C GLN A 342 -1.97 3.19 -6.81
N ASP A 343 -0.72 3.08 -7.24
CA ASP A 343 -0.17 1.91 -7.92
C ASP A 343 -0.21 0.67 -7.00
N ALA A 344 0.19 0.82 -5.73
CA ALA A 344 0.13 -0.28 -4.77
C ALA A 344 -1.30 -0.71 -4.44
N GLN A 345 -2.26 0.20 -4.48
CA GLN A 345 -3.67 -0.18 -4.34
C GLN A 345 -4.16 -0.93 -5.57
N ALA A 346 -3.73 -0.53 -6.76
CA ALA A 346 -4.15 -1.14 -8.02
C ALA A 346 -3.62 -2.56 -8.22
N ASP A 347 -2.46 -2.88 -7.64
CA ASP A 347 -1.82 -4.17 -7.80
C ASP A 347 -2.56 -5.31 -7.06
N LYS A 348 -2.60 -6.48 -7.71
CA LYS A 348 -3.40 -7.62 -7.26
C LYS A 348 -2.55 -8.56 -6.43
N LEU A 349 -2.90 -8.71 -5.16
CA LEU A 349 -2.17 -9.61 -4.26
C LEU A 349 -2.43 -11.09 -4.60
N PRO A 350 -1.46 -11.99 -4.36
CA PRO A 350 -1.66 -13.43 -4.48
C PRO A 350 -2.87 -13.94 -3.69
N ILE A 351 -3.10 -13.40 -2.49
CA ILE A 351 -4.27 -13.75 -1.66
C ILE A 351 -5.60 -13.38 -2.34
N GLN A 352 -5.66 -12.26 -3.07
CA GLN A 352 -6.86 -11.86 -3.82
C GLN A 352 -7.09 -12.78 -5.02
N ALA A 353 -6.02 -13.16 -5.73
CA ALA A 353 -6.14 -14.13 -6.83
C ALA A 353 -6.68 -15.50 -6.37
N MET A 354 -6.28 -15.95 -5.18
CA MET A 354 -6.85 -17.15 -4.56
C MET A 354 -8.35 -16.99 -4.31
N VAL A 355 -8.79 -15.86 -3.75
CA VAL A 355 -10.20 -15.57 -3.47
C VAL A 355 -11.05 -15.54 -4.74
N ASP A 356 -10.56 -14.93 -5.82
CA ASP A 356 -11.24 -14.90 -7.10
C ASP A 356 -11.46 -16.32 -7.67
N LYS A 357 -10.45 -17.19 -7.52
CA LYS A 357 -10.54 -18.60 -7.92
C LYS A 357 -11.60 -19.35 -7.11
N VAL A 358 -11.67 -19.13 -5.79
CA VAL A 358 -12.69 -19.74 -4.93
C VAL A 358 -14.08 -19.27 -5.33
N THR A 359 -14.26 -17.96 -5.55
CA THR A 359 -15.54 -17.35 -5.96
C THR A 359 -16.05 -17.90 -7.27
N GLY A 360 -15.14 -18.09 -8.24
CA GLY A 360 -15.48 -18.61 -9.57
C GLY A 360 -16.11 -20.01 -9.54
N TRP A 361 -15.80 -20.83 -8.53
CA TRP A 361 -16.40 -22.15 -8.34
C TRP A 361 -17.56 -22.15 -7.34
N PHE A 362 -17.51 -21.26 -6.35
CA PHE A 362 -18.50 -21.17 -5.27
C PHE A 362 -19.91 -20.85 -5.78
N VAL A 363 -20.06 -19.88 -6.70
CA VAL A 363 -21.38 -19.50 -7.23
C VAL A 363 -22.07 -20.65 -7.98
N PRO A 364 -21.41 -21.34 -8.94
CA PRO A 364 -21.99 -22.55 -9.54
C PRO A 364 -22.33 -23.65 -8.53
N ALA A 365 -21.45 -23.91 -7.55
CA ALA A 365 -21.68 -24.93 -6.53
C ALA A 365 -22.94 -24.64 -5.70
N VAL A 366 -23.17 -23.38 -5.33
CA VAL A 366 -24.36 -22.92 -4.60
C VAL A 366 -25.63 -23.09 -5.44
N MET A 367 -25.59 -22.74 -6.73
CA MET A 367 -26.73 -22.93 -7.63
C MET A 367 -27.12 -24.40 -7.74
N VAL A 368 -26.12 -25.29 -7.85
CA VAL A 368 -26.35 -26.74 -7.83
C VAL A 368 -26.90 -27.18 -6.48
N ALA A 369 -26.37 -26.69 -5.36
CA ALA A 369 -26.87 -27.02 -4.03
C ALA A 369 -28.33 -26.57 -3.81
N ALA A 370 -28.70 -25.40 -4.32
CA ALA A 370 -30.07 -24.90 -4.29
C ALA A 370 -31.01 -25.75 -5.15
N ALA A 371 -30.58 -26.16 -6.35
CA ALA A 371 -31.34 -27.06 -7.20
C ALA A 371 -31.53 -28.45 -6.55
N ILE A 372 -30.47 -29.00 -5.94
CA ILE A 372 -30.54 -30.26 -5.19
C ILE A 372 -31.50 -30.11 -4.00
N THR A 373 -31.41 -29.01 -3.25
CA THR A 373 -32.32 -28.71 -2.13
C THR A 373 -33.77 -28.72 -2.61
N PHE A 374 -34.06 -28.00 -3.69
CA PHE A 374 -35.40 -27.97 -4.29
C PHE A 374 -35.91 -29.37 -4.65
N VAL A 375 -35.09 -30.15 -5.36
CA VAL A 375 -35.45 -31.51 -5.79
C VAL A 375 -35.66 -32.46 -4.61
N LEU A 376 -34.80 -32.43 -3.60
CA LEU A 376 -34.91 -33.28 -2.42
C LEU A 376 -36.19 -33.01 -1.63
N TRP A 377 -36.52 -31.74 -1.42
CA TRP A 377 -37.77 -31.36 -0.72
C TRP A 377 -39.02 -31.79 -1.49
N LEU A 378 -39.00 -31.71 -2.83
CA LEU A 378 -40.07 -32.24 -3.66
C LEU A 378 -40.13 -33.77 -3.66
N ALA A 379 -38.99 -34.46 -3.67
CA ALA A 379 -38.94 -35.92 -3.65
C ALA A 379 -39.47 -36.50 -2.34
N ILE A 380 -39.21 -35.83 -1.21
CA ILE A 380 -39.65 -36.28 0.12
C ILE A 380 -41.12 -35.89 0.38
N GLY A 381 -41.51 -34.66 0.04
CA GLY A 381 -42.81 -34.08 0.40
C GLY A 381 -43.86 -34.06 -0.71
N GLY A 382 -43.50 -34.48 -1.92
CA GLY A 382 -44.36 -34.39 -3.10
C GLY A 382 -44.72 -32.95 -3.49
N THR A 383 -45.75 -32.81 -4.33
CA THR A 383 -46.23 -31.50 -4.81
C THR A 383 -46.83 -30.63 -3.71
N ALA A 384 -47.26 -31.23 -2.58
CA ALA A 384 -47.78 -30.53 -1.41
C ALA A 384 -46.71 -29.71 -0.64
N MET A 385 -45.42 -29.98 -0.85
CA MET A 385 -44.31 -29.26 -0.20
C MET A 385 -43.58 -28.31 -1.18
N MET A 386 -44.19 -27.97 -2.31
CA MET A 386 -43.62 -27.07 -3.32
C MET A 386 -43.19 -25.71 -2.73
N GLY A 387 -43.99 -25.14 -1.84
CA GLY A 387 -43.66 -23.90 -1.14
C GLY A 387 -42.39 -24.02 -0.29
N TYR A 388 -42.26 -25.11 0.47
CA TYR A 388 -41.08 -25.39 1.29
C TYR A 388 -39.83 -25.61 0.44
N ALA A 389 -39.95 -26.38 -0.64
CA ALA A 389 -38.86 -26.61 -1.59
C ALA A 389 -38.34 -25.28 -2.17
N LEU A 390 -39.27 -24.41 -2.57
CA LEU A 390 -38.95 -23.10 -3.13
C LEU A 390 -38.27 -22.19 -2.08
N VAL A 391 -38.83 -22.07 -0.88
CA VAL A 391 -38.31 -21.21 0.18
C VAL A 391 -36.91 -21.64 0.61
N ASN A 392 -36.66 -22.94 0.78
CA ASN A 392 -35.35 -23.45 1.18
C ASN A 392 -34.30 -23.29 0.06
N ALA A 393 -34.68 -23.53 -1.20
CA ALA A 393 -33.79 -23.27 -2.33
C ALA A 393 -33.42 -21.78 -2.44
N ILE A 394 -34.40 -20.89 -2.24
CA ILE A 394 -34.18 -19.45 -2.20
C ILE A 394 -33.28 -19.07 -1.01
N ALA A 395 -33.51 -19.65 0.18
CA ALA A 395 -32.68 -19.43 1.36
C ALA A 395 -31.22 -19.83 1.10
N VAL A 396 -30.97 -20.97 0.42
CA VAL A 396 -29.62 -21.42 0.03
C VAL A 396 -28.95 -20.43 -0.93
N VAL A 397 -29.68 -19.95 -1.95
CA VAL A 397 -29.15 -18.96 -2.90
C VAL A 397 -28.78 -17.65 -2.21
N ILE A 398 -29.65 -17.17 -1.31
CA ILE A 398 -29.48 -15.90 -0.60
C ILE A 398 -28.34 -15.99 0.39
N ILE A 399 -28.34 -17.00 1.27
CA ILE A 399 -27.32 -17.12 2.32
C ILE A 399 -25.93 -17.27 1.74
N ALA A 400 -25.81 -17.70 0.49
CA ALA A 400 -24.56 -17.90 -0.18
C ALA A 400 -24.01 -16.66 -0.91
N CYS A 401 -24.64 -15.47 -0.90
CA CYS A 401 -23.99 -14.31 -1.52
C CYS A 401 -22.73 -13.88 -0.74
N PRO A 402 -21.54 -13.90 -1.37
CA PRO A 402 -20.31 -13.47 -0.72
C PRO A 402 -20.14 -11.95 -0.88
N CYS A 403 -21.12 -11.17 -0.44
CA CYS A 403 -21.16 -9.74 -0.77
C CYS A 403 -19.98 -8.96 -0.13
N ALA A 404 -19.55 -9.35 1.07
CA ALA A 404 -18.42 -8.74 1.80
C ALA A 404 -17.03 -9.04 1.20
N MET A 405 -16.92 -10.13 0.44
CA MET A 405 -15.65 -10.65 -0.03
C MET A 405 -14.96 -9.73 -1.04
N GLY A 406 -15.71 -9.16 -1.98
CA GLY A 406 -15.15 -8.30 -3.03
C GLY A 406 -14.47 -7.03 -2.51
N LEU A 407 -14.63 -6.74 -1.22
CA LEU A 407 -14.07 -5.59 -0.55
C LEU A 407 -13.12 -5.90 0.59
N ALA A 408 -13.24 -7.08 1.20
CA ALA A 408 -12.40 -7.51 2.30
C ALA A 408 -10.92 -7.19 2.07
N THR A 409 -10.41 -7.56 0.90
CA THR A 409 -9.00 -7.38 0.55
C THR A 409 -8.68 -5.93 0.13
N PRO A 410 -9.36 -5.33 -0.88
CA PRO A 410 -9.05 -3.97 -1.32
C PRO A 410 -9.21 -2.91 -0.23
N THR A 411 -10.20 -3.03 0.65
CA THR A 411 -10.42 -2.09 1.75
C THR A 411 -9.28 -2.16 2.78
N SER A 412 -8.83 -3.37 3.12
CA SER A 412 -7.72 -3.56 4.08
C SER A 412 -6.41 -3.00 3.52
N ILE A 413 -6.14 -3.22 2.22
CA ILE A 413 -4.98 -2.66 1.53
C ILE A 413 -5.05 -1.13 1.53
N MET A 414 -6.18 -0.55 1.11
CA MET A 414 -6.35 0.90 1.05
C MET A 414 -6.13 1.58 2.40
N VAL A 415 -6.68 1.02 3.48
CA VAL A 415 -6.47 1.56 4.84
C VAL A 415 -5.03 1.31 5.32
N GLY A 416 -4.47 0.13 5.03
CA GLY A 416 -3.11 -0.25 5.42
C GLY A 416 -2.03 0.60 4.74
N THR A 417 -2.06 0.73 3.41
CA THR A 417 -1.10 1.54 2.64
C THR A 417 -1.29 3.03 2.89
N GLY A 418 -2.53 3.50 3.03
CA GLY A 418 -2.79 4.88 3.43
C GLY A 418 -2.22 5.21 4.82
N ARG A 419 -2.34 4.28 5.78
CA ARG A 419 -1.75 4.44 7.11
C ARG A 419 -0.22 4.30 7.09
N ALA A 420 0.33 3.48 6.20
CA ALA A 420 1.77 3.36 6.00
C ALA A 420 2.38 4.67 5.49
N ALA A 421 1.72 5.32 4.53
CA ALA A 421 2.18 6.59 3.98
C ALA A 421 2.20 7.71 5.03
N GLU A 422 1.22 7.76 5.95
CA GLU A 422 1.23 8.68 7.11
C GLU A 422 2.44 8.46 8.05
N PHE A 423 3.16 7.34 7.91
CA PHE A 423 4.35 7.00 8.67
C PHE A 423 5.64 7.00 7.83
N GLY A 424 5.60 7.59 6.63
CA GLY A 424 6.75 7.62 5.72
C GLY A 424 7.13 6.26 5.13
N VAL A 425 6.22 5.28 5.15
CA VAL A 425 6.39 3.96 4.53
C VAL A 425 5.51 3.85 3.28
N LEU A 426 6.13 3.78 2.11
CA LEU A 426 5.45 3.78 0.84
C LEU A 426 5.59 2.43 0.17
N PHE A 427 4.47 1.71 0.05
CA PHE A 427 4.42 0.53 -0.80
C PHE A 427 4.16 1.01 -2.23
N ARG A 428 4.99 0.57 -3.18
CA ARG A 428 4.78 0.82 -4.62
C ARG A 428 4.02 -0.32 -5.29
N ARG A 429 4.22 -1.55 -4.80
CA ARG A 429 3.48 -2.74 -5.23
C ARG A 429 2.63 -3.29 -4.10
N GLY A 430 1.45 -3.78 -4.45
CA GLY A 430 0.50 -4.33 -3.50
C GLY A 430 0.94 -5.71 -2.99
N ASP A 431 1.56 -6.52 -3.87
CA ASP A 431 2.14 -7.81 -3.52
C ASP A 431 3.29 -7.72 -2.50
N ALA A 432 4.02 -6.60 -2.48
CA ALA A 432 5.08 -6.32 -1.52
C ALA A 432 4.59 -6.39 -0.06
N LEU A 433 3.32 -6.04 0.22
CA LEU A 433 2.73 -6.22 1.54
C LEU A 433 2.74 -7.69 1.98
N GLN A 434 2.46 -8.61 1.07
CA GLN A 434 2.44 -10.04 1.39
C GLN A 434 3.85 -10.61 1.45
N THR A 435 4.69 -10.29 0.47
CA THR A 435 6.06 -10.81 0.40
C THR A 435 6.91 -10.30 1.56
N LEU A 436 6.69 -9.06 2.03
CA LEU A 436 7.38 -8.50 3.20
C LEU A 436 6.97 -9.19 4.51
N ARG A 437 5.70 -9.61 4.64
CA ARG A 437 5.24 -10.43 5.77
C ARG A 437 5.97 -11.78 5.81
N ASP A 438 6.17 -12.36 4.63
CA ASP A 438 6.76 -13.69 4.45
C ASP A 438 8.29 -13.69 4.55
N ALA A 439 8.92 -12.51 4.57
CA ALA A 439 10.35 -12.35 4.75
C ALA A 439 10.80 -12.92 6.11
N SER A 440 11.90 -13.67 6.07
CA SER A 440 12.50 -14.31 7.26
C SER A 440 13.89 -13.76 7.58
N VAL A 441 14.55 -13.17 6.57
CA VAL A 441 15.85 -12.53 6.67
C VAL A 441 15.75 -11.12 6.13
N ILE A 442 16.22 -10.15 6.91
CA ILE A 442 16.39 -8.76 6.51
C ILE A 442 17.88 -8.58 6.19
N ALA A 443 18.19 -8.55 4.90
CA ALA A 443 19.53 -8.24 4.41
C ALA A 443 19.67 -6.71 4.32
N VAL A 444 20.67 -6.13 4.99
CA VAL A 444 20.90 -4.69 5.03
C VAL A 444 22.24 -4.35 4.40
N ASP A 445 22.28 -3.29 3.59
CA ASP A 445 23.55 -2.65 3.25
C ASP A 445 24.15 -1.97 4.48
N LYS A 446 25.46 -1.76 4.47
CA LYS A 446 26.15 -1.07 5.58
C LYS A 446 26.05 0.45 5.41
N THR A 447 26.58 0.96 4.31
CA THR A 447 26.87 2.38 4.13
C THR A 447 25.56 3.13 3.91
N GLY A 448 25.32 4.20 4.66
CA GLY A 448 24.11 5.03 4.57
C GLY A 448 22.79 4.35 4.98
N THR A 449 22.80 3.03 5.20
CA THR A 449 21.69 2.25 5.77
C THR A 449 21.88 2.09 7.29
N LEU A 450 22.90 1.34 7.73
CA LEU A 450 23.25 1.17 9.15
C LEU A 450 24.00 2.38 9.72
N THR A 451 24.72 3.07 8.85
CA THR A 451 25.56 4.23 9.15
C THR A 451 24.98 5.50 8.55
N GLU A 452 25.52 6.67 8.91
CA GLU A 452 25.03 7.97 8.44
C GLU A 452 25.32 8.24 6.95
N GLY A 453 26.23 7.49 6.34
CA GLY A 453 26.66 7.71 4.96
C GLY A 453 27.57 8.92 4.81
N LYS A 454 28.06 9.46 5.93
CA LYS A 454 28.92 10.65 6.00
C LYS A 454 30.20 10.28 6.74
N PRO A 455 31.29 9.97 6.02
CA PRO A 455 32.56 9.66 6.65
C PRO A 455 33.01 10.85 7.51
N ALA A 456 33.43 10.57 8.75
CA ALA A 456 33.94 11.57 9.67
C ALA A 456 35.29 11.12 10.25
N LEU A 457 36.13 12.09 10.62
CA LEU A 457 37.36 11.82 11.35
C LEU A 457 37.00 11.27 12.74
N ALA A 458 37.23 9.98 12.97
CA ALA A 458 36.82 9.31 14.19
C ALA A 458 37.90 9.41 15.29
N HIS A 459 39.15 9.16 14.93
CA HIS A 459 40.29 9.25 15.84
C HIS A 459 41.45 9.96 15.14
N PHE A 460 42.21 10.70 15.94
CA PHE A 460 43.43 11.39 15.51
C PHE A 460 44.37 11.43 16.71
N ASP A 461 45.35 10.52 16.69
CA ASP A 461 46.36 10.35 17.71
C ASP A 461 47.74 10.65 17.13
N MET A 462 48.63 11.17 17.96
CA MET A 462 49.88 11.79 17.53
C MET A 462 51.05 11.33 18.39
N VAL A 463 52.25 11.35 17.82
CA VAL A 463 53.48 11.10 18.56
C VAL A 463 53.84 12.35 19.38
N GLU A 464 54.47 12.17 20.55
CA GLU A 464 54.95 13.30 21.36
C GLU A 464 55.87 14.23 20.56
N GLY A 465 55.70 15.55 20.74
CA GLY A 465 56.52 16.58 20.12
C GLY A 465 55.88 17.34 18.95
N PHE A 466 54.67 16.97 18.54
CA PHE A 466 53.84 17.74 17.61
C PHE A 466 52.74 18.53 18.36
N ASP A 467 52.14 19.52 17.71
CA ASP A 467 50.87 20.13 18.14
C ASP A 467 49.70 19.51 17.35
N LYS A 468 48.59 19.20 18.03
CA LYS A 468 47.49 18.43 17.45
C LYS A 468 46.78 19.20 16.33
N ASP A 469 46.52 20.48 16.56
CA ASP A 469 45.76 21.30 15.63
C ASP A 469 46.65 21.76 14.46
N GLU A 470 47.93 22.02 14.72
CA GLU A 470 48.92 22.28 13.65
C GLU A 470 49.08 21.05 12.74
N LEU A 471 49.21 19.86 13.30
CA LEU A 471 49.35 18.62 12.54
C LEU A 471 48.08 18.29 11.74
N LEU A 472 46.90 18.46 12.34
CA LEU A 472 45.62 18.29 11.64
C LEU A 472 45.48 19.29 10.48
N ALA A 473 45.90 20.55 10.66
CA ALA A 473 45.88 21.56 9.60
C ALA A 473 46.83 21.20 8.43
N LEU A 474 48.01 20.63 8.72
CA LEU A 474 48.93 20.13 7.69
C LEU A 474 48.32 18.97 6.90
N VAL A 475 47.76 17.97 7.61
CA VAL A 475 47.15 16.79 6.98
C VAL A 475 45.95 17.20 6.13
N ALA A 476 45.07 18.06 6.68
CA ALA A 476 43.90 18.58 5.97
C ALA A 476 44.27 19.44 4.75
N ALA A 477 45.37 20.19 4.80
CA ALA A 477 45.84 20.96 3.64
C ALA A 477 46.22 20.04 2.48
N VAL A 478 46.94 18.93 2.73
CA VAL A 478 47.26 17.95 1.69
C VAL A 478 46.00 17.26 1.16
N GLU A 479 45.12 16.82 2.06
CA GLU A 479 43.86 16.14 1.69
C GLU A 479 42.90 17.06 0.93
N ALA A 480 42.93 18.38 1.12
CA ALA A 480 42.10 19.32 0.36
C ALA A 480 42.38 19.32 -1.16
N ARG A 481 43.43 18.63 -1.63
CA ARG A 481 43.74 18.40 -3.05
C ARG A 481 43.28 17.03 -3.57
N SER A 482 42.70 16.19 -2.72
CA SER A 482 42.24 14.84 -3.03
C SER A 482 40.71 14.83 -3.18
N GLU A 483 40.21 14.07 -4.16
CA GLU A 483 38.76 13.87 -4.39
C GLU A 483 38.20 12.65 -3.63
N HIS A 484 39.01 12.03 -2.76
CA HIS A 484 38.59 10.84 -2.04
C HIS A 484 37.65 11.20 -0.87
N PRO A 485 36.54 10.48 -0.60
CA PRO A 485 35.63 10.79 0.52
C PRO A 485 36.26 10.81 1.92
N ILE A 486 37.45 10.20 2.07
CA ILE A 486 38.25 10.22 3.30
C ILE A 486 38.90 11.60 3.48
N ALA A 487 39.32 12.22 2.38
CA ALA A 487 39.93 13.53 2.35
C ALA A 487 38.94 14.60 2.84
N ASP A 488 37.71 14.56 2.30
CA ASP A 488 36.62 15.45 2.69
C ASP A 488 36.34 15.39 4.19
N ALA A 489 36.35 14.20 4.79
CA ALA A 489 36.15 14.00 6.22
C ALA A 489 37.24 14.66 7.08
N ILE A 490 38.50 14.59 6.63
CA ILE A 490 39.65 15.19 7.33
C ILE A 490 39.61 16.71 7.18
N VAL A 491 39.29 17.21 5.98
CA VAL A 491 39.16 18.65 5.69
C VAL A 491 38.01 19.26 6.50
N ALA A 492 36.86 18.59 6.54
CA ALA A 492 35.71 19.02 7.32
C ALA A 492 36.05 19.14 8.82
N ALA A 493 36.74 18.16 9.39
CA ALA A 493 37.18 18.20 10.79
C ALA A 493 38.12 19.38 11.10
N ALA A 494 38.98 19.77 10.14
CA ALA A 494 39.83 20.94 10.29
C ALA A 494 39.04 22.27 10.17
N GLN A 495 38.06 22.33 9.25
CA GLN A 495 37.20 23.49 9.07
C GLN A 495 36.26 23.73 10.26
N GLU A 496 35.70 22.67 10.84
CA GLU A 496 34.82 22.74 12.03
C GLU A 496 35.56 23.34 13.25
N LYS A 497 36.86 23.06 13.35
CA LYS A 497 37.76 23.67 14.35
C LYS A 497 38.24 25.09 13.98
N GLY A 498 37.88 25.62 12.81
CA GLY A 498 38.31 26.93 12.34
C GLY A 498 39.81 27.02 11.99
N LEU A 499 40.44 25.89 11.65
CA LEU A 499 41.87 25.84 11.33
C LEU A 499 42.14 26.45 9.94
N LYS A 500 43.20 27.27 9.84
CA LYS A 500 43.65 27.82 8.56
C LYS A 500 44.54 26.83 7.83
N LEU A 501 44.08 26.37 6.67
CA LEU A 501 44.86 25.50 5.80
C LEU A 501 45.93 26.31 5.06
N ALA A 502 47.19 25.90 5.17
CA ALA A 502 48.30 26.53 4.49
C ALA A 502 48.35 26.14 3.00
N GLU A 503 49.06 26.94 2.19
CA GLU A 503 49.18 26.68 0.76
C GLU A 503 50.02 25.42 0.50
N VAL A 504 49.53 24.57 -0.41
CA VAL A 504 50.13 23.28 -0.75
C VAL A 504 50.90 23.42 -2.06
N SER A 505 52.14 22.93 -2.06
CA SER A 505 53.00 22.87 -3.24
C SER A 505 53.52 21.44 -3.45
N ALA A 506 53.93 21.10 -4.68
CA ALA A 506 54.47 19.77 -5.03
C ALA A 506 53.57 18.59 -4.61
N PHE A 507 52.26 18.69 -4.84
CA PHE A 507 51.31 17.60 -4.57
C PHE A 507 51.49 16.43 -5.54
N GLU A 508 51.56 15.22 -4.99
CA GLU A 508 51.64 13.95 -5.71
C GLU A 508 50.70 12.94 -5.07
N ALA A 509 49.80 12.37 -5.88
CA ALA A 509 49.01 11.20 -5.49
C ALA A 509 49.78 9.95 -5.93
N VAL A 510 50.15 9.09 -4.97
CA VAL A 510 50.90 7.85 -5.21
C VAL A 510 49.90 6.68 -5.25
N PRO A 511 49.53 6.17 -6.43
CA PRO A 511 48.45 5.19 -6.57
C PRO A 511 48.72 3.93 -5.74
N GLY A 512 47.73 3.52 -4.94
CA GLY A 512 47.82 2.34 -4.08
C GLY A 512 48.65 2.53 -2.80
N PHE A 513 49.18 3.73 -2.54
CA PHE A 513 49.98 4.03 -1.34
C PHE A 513 49.42 5.21 -0.53
N GLY A 514 49.20 6.37 -1.16
CA GLY A 514 48.77 7.56 -0.43
C GLY A 514 49.06 8.88 -1.16
N LEU A 515 49.17 9.96 -0.39
CA LEU A 515 49.42 11.31 -0.85
C LEU A 515 50.76 11.83 -0.32
N LYS A 516 51.39 12.72 -1.07
CA LYS A 516 52.60 13.44 -0.67
C LYS A 516 52.51 14.90 -1.13
N ALA A 517 52.86 15.85 -0.27
CA ALA A 517 52.97 17.25 -0.67
C ALA A 517 53.87 18.06 0.29
N SER A 518 54.21 19.28 -0.11
CA SER A 518 54.89 20.26 0.75
C SER A 518 53.91 21.34 1.22
N VAL A 519 53.78 21.50 2.54
CA VAL A 519 52.87 22.44 3.19
C VAL A 519 53.66 23.31 4.18
N GLY A 520 53.70 24.63 3.93
CA GLY A 520 54.46 25.55 4.79
C GLY A 520 55.96 25.23 4.88
N GLY A 521 56.54 24.63 3.84
CA GLY A 521 57.95 24.25 3.79
C GLY A 521 58.28 22.89 4.43
N ARG A 522 57.29 22.18 4.99
CA ARG A 522 57.44 20.81 5.52
C ARG A 522 56.89 19.78 4.54
N GLU A 523 57.57 18.64 4.44
CA GLU A 523 57.12 17.52 3.62
C GLU A 523 56.10 16.67 4.39
N VAL A 524 54.89 16.51 3.87
CA VAL A 524 53.80 15.77 4.49
C VAL A 524 53.41 14.59 3.60
N ALA A 525 53.35 13.39 4.17
CA ALA A 525 52.92 12.19 3.49
C ALA A 525 51.82 11.48 4.27
N ILE A 526 50.75 11.08 3.60
CA ILE A 526 49.55 10.47 4.22
C ILE A 526 49.25 9.16 3.50
N GLY A 527 49.00 8.08 4.23
CA GLY A 527 48.57 6.81 3.62
C GLY A 527 48.54 5.63 4.59
N ALA A 528 48.42 4.42 4.03
CA ALA A 528 48.37 3.19 4.82
C ALA A 528 49.76 2.79 5.37
N ASP A 529 49.78 1.78 6.24
CA ASP A 529 50.98 1.16 6.83
C ASP A 529 52.07 0.82 5.78
N ARG A 530 51.68 0.26 4.64
CA ARG A 530 52.57 -0.07 3.52
C ARG A 530 53.30 1.14 2.95
N TYR A 531 52.68 2.32 3.01
CA TYR A 531 53.28 3.56 2.51
C TYR A 531 54.27 4.12 3.52
N MET A 532 53.94 4.08 4.81
CA MET A 532 54.87 4.43 5.89
C MET A 532 56.12 3.55 5.87
N ALA A 533 55.95 2.24 5.67
CA ALA A 533 57.07 1.31 5.53
C ALA A 533 57.97 1.66 4.33
N LYS A 534 57.38 2.08 3.20
CA LYS A 534 58.12 2.54 2.01
C LYS A 534 58.91 3.83 2.27
N LEU A 535 58.40 4.71 3.14
CA LEU A 535 59.05 5.95 3.56
C LEU A 535 60.09 5.72 4.68
N GLY A 536 60.22 4.50 5.20
CA GLY A 536 61.11 4.19 6.32
C GLY A 536 60.59 4.65 7.69
N ALA A 537 59.30 4.99 7.80
CA ALA A 537 58.66 5.41 9.03
C ALA A 537 58.17 4.18 9.84
N ASP A 538 58.55 4.08 11.10
CA ASP A 538 58.19 2.96 11.99
C ASP A 538 56.78 3.12 12.58
N VAL A 539 55.83 2.35 12.05
CA VAL A 539 54.43 2.32 12.50
C VAL A 539 54.22 1.54 13.80
N ALA A 540 55.25 0.85 14.33
CA ALA A 540 55.11 0.04 15.55
C ALA A 540 54.71 0.87 16.78
N VAL A 541 55.02 2.17 16.78
CA VAL A 541 54.62 3.11 17.85
C VAL A 541 53.10 3.13 18.06
N PHE A 542 52.32 2.97 16.99
CA PHE A 542 50.86 2.93 17.05
C PHE A 542 50.30 1.51 16.91
N ALA A 543 51.08 0.46 17.19
CA ALA A 543 50.63 -0.92 16.99
C ALA A 543 49.40 -1.27 17.85
N GLU A 544 49.33 -0.78 19.09
CA GLU A 544 48.15 -0.97 19.94
C GLU A 544 46.94 -0.20 19.43
N ASP A 545 47.12 1.05 19.01
CA ASP A 545 46.05 1.88 18.45
C ASP A 545 45.52 1.31 17.14
N ALA A 546 46.41 0.91 16.22
CA ALA A 546 46.03 0.25 14.98
C ALA A 546 45.24 -1.04 15.21
N LYS A 547 45.61 -1.81 16.25
CA LYS A 547 44.88 -3.02 16.65
C LYS A 547 43.51 -2.67 17.24
N ARG A 548 43.44 -1.69 18.14
CA ARG A 548 42.20 -1.19 18.75
C ARG A 548 41.23 -0.67 17.70
N PHE A 549 41.69 0.20 16.81
CA PHE A 549 40.90 0.71 15.69
C PHE A 549 40.43 -0.40 14.75
N GLY A 550 41.30 -1.36 14.42
CA GLY A 550 40.92 -2.52 13.62
C GLY A 550 39.85 -3.39 14.30
N ASP A 551 39.87 -3.51 15.62
CA ASP A 551 38.86 -4.23 16.42
C ASP A 551 37.56 -3.43 16.56
N GLU A 552 37.64 -2.10 16.50
CA GLU A 552 36.48 -1.19 16.41
C GLU A 552 35.86 -1.16 15.00
N GLY A 553 36.56 -1.73 14.01
CA GLY A 553 36.15 -1.84 12.61
C GLY A 553 36.62 -0.68 11.72
N GLN A 554 37.63 0.07 12.15
CA GLN A 554 38.13 1.23 11.44
C GLN A 554 39.46 0.91 10.76
N SER A 555 39.70 1.49 9.58
CA SER A 555 40.96 1.34 8.86
C SER A 555 41.89 2.50 9.21
N PRO A 556 43.06 2.24 9.83
CA PRO A 556 43.99 3.30 10.18
C PRO A 556 44.76 3.80 8.96
N LEU A 557 44.90 5.13 8.92
CA LEU A 557 45.79 5.89 8.06
C LEU A 557 46.85 6.54 8.93
N TYR A 558 47.98 6.83 8.32
CA TYR A 558 49.13 7.40 9.01
C TYR A 558 49.56 8.67 8.29
N ALA A 559 50.06 9.63 9.06
CA ALA A 559 50.67 10.84 8.55
C ALA A 559 52.13 10.90 9.00
N ALA A 560 53.03 11.19 8.07
CA ALA A 560 54.44 11.47 8.31
C ALA A 560 54.76 12.92 7.93
N VAL A 561 55.57 13.58 8.75
CA VAL A 561 56.07 14.94 8.53
C VAL A 561 57.59 14.90 8.53
N ASP A 562 58.20 15.45 7.48
CA ASP A 562 59.66 15.48 7.25
C ASP A 562 60.32 14.09 7.41
N GLY A 563 59.65 13.05 6.90
CA GLY A 563 60.11 11.66 6.94
C GLY A 563 59.93 10.95 8.29
N ARG A 564 59.33 11.60 9.30
CA ARG A 564 59.05 11.00 10.61
C ARG A 564 57.56 10.75 10.78
N LEU A 565 57.19 9.60 11.34
CA LEU A 565 55.80 9.29 11.67
C LEU A 565 55.29 10.31 12.70
N ALA A 566 54.17 10.97 12.39
CA ALA A 566 53.62 12.06 13.19
C ALA A 566 52.26 11.70 13.80
N ALA A 567 51.39 11.01 13.06
CA ALA A 567 50.06 10.64 13.54
C ALA A 567 49.52 9.34 12.95
N ILE A 568 48.56 8.76 13.68
CA ILE A 568 47.60 7.77 13.22
C ILE A 568 46.21 8.40 13.26
N LEU A 569 45.43 8.19 12.21
CA LEU A 569 44.07 8.69 12.10
C LEU A 569 43.16 7.65 11.48
N THR A 570 41.88 7.70 11.82
CA THR A 570 40.88 6.82 11.24
C THR A 570 39.69 7.63 10.76
N VAL A 571 39.24 7.36 9.55
CA VAL A 571 37.95 7.84 9.07
C VAL A 571 36.95 6.70 9.18
N ALA A 572 35.81 6.99 9.80
CA ALA A 572 34.73 6.02 9.95
C ALA A 572 33.40 6.68 9.62
N ASP A 573 32.47 5.88 9.10
CA ASP A 573 31.09 6.28 8.95
C ASP A 573 30.34 5.90 10.24
N PRO A 574 29.91 6.88 11.05
CA PRO A 574 29.28 6.59 12.34
C PRO A 574 27.98 5.82 12.14
N MET A 575 27.70 4.90 13.08
CA MET A 575 26.40 4.21 13.11
C MET A 575 25.32 5.19 13.53
N LYS A 576 24.15 5.13 12.89
CA LYS A 576 23.00 5.92 13.34
C LYS A 576 22.63 5.50 14.76
N GLU A 577 22.33 6.48 15.61
CA GLU A 577 21.95 6.24 17.02
C GLU A 577 20.76 5.29 17.16
N THR A 578 19.86 5.28 16.18
CA THR A 578 18.63 4.47 16.17
C THR A 578 18.83 3.04 15.67
N THR A 579 19.96 2.74 15.00
CA THR A 579 20.24 1.42 14.42
C THR A 579 20.20 0.29 15.44
N PRO A 580 20.84 0.36 16.63
CA PRO A 580 20.82 -0.73 17.60
C PRO A 580 19.40 -1.10 18.06
N ALA A 581 18.56 -0.08 18.31
CA ALA A 581 17.16 -0.28 18.70
C ALA A 581 16.34 -0.93 17.58
N ALA A 582 16.57 -0.51 16.32
CA ALA A 582 15.91 -1.09 15.16
C ALA A 582 16.27 -2.58 14.96
N ILE A 583 17.55 -2.94 15.09
CA ILE A 583 18.00 -4.34 14.99
C ILE A 583 17.37 -5.21 16.09
N ALA A 584 17.40 -4.74 17.34
CA ALA A 584 16.76 -5.45 18.45
C ALA A 584 15.25 -5.66 18.23
N ALA A 585 14.56 -4.66 17.64
CA ALA A 585 13.15 -4.78 17.30
C ALA A 585 12.88 -5.78 16.16
N LEU A 586 13.78 -5.89 15.17
CA LEU A 586 13.70 -6.93 14.13
C LEU A 586 13.83 -8.33 14.74
N HIS A 587 14.80 -8.54 15.64
CA HIS A 587 14.97 -9.81 16.37
C HIS A 587 13.77 -10.14 17.25
N ALA A 588 13.20 -9.15 17.94
CA ALA A 588 11.99 -9.34 18.75
C ALA A 588 10.78 -9.79 17.92
N GLN A 589 10.78 -9.51 16.61
CA GLN A 589 9.79 -10.01 15.67
C GLN A 589 10.11 -11.40 15.07
N GLY A 590 11.20 -12.03 15.52
CA GLY A 590 11.67 -13.34 15.07
C GLY A 590 12.39 -13.32 13.72
N LEU A 591 12.83 -12.16 13.24
CA LEU A 591 13.55 -12.02 11.97
C LEU A 591 15.05 -12.13 12.21
N LYS A 592 15.77 -12.69 11.24
CA LYS A 592 17.23 -12.66 11.21
C LYS A 592 17.72 -11.44 10.44
N VAL A 593 18.81 -10.84 10.87
CA VAL A 593 19.46 -9.73 10.15
C VAL A 593 20.77 -10.21 9.55
N ALA A 594 20.96 -9.92 8.26
CA ALA A 594 22.21 -10.17 7.55
C ALA A 594 22.79 -8.85 7.04
N MET A 595 24.08 -8.62 7.20
CA MET A 595 24.76 -7.44 6.64
C MET A 595 25.52 -7.81 5.37
N ILE A 596 25.32 -7.04 4.29
CA ILE A 596 26.07 -7.15 3.04
C ILE A 596 26.93 -5.89 2.91
N THR A 597 28.23 -6.04 2.69
CA THR A 597 29.14 -4.89 2.58
C THR A 597 30.36 -5.17 1.72
N GLY A 598 30.88 -4.12 1.08
CA GLY A 598 32.18 -4.13 0.39
C GLY A 598 33.38 -4.02 1.33
N ASP A 599 33.16 -3.68 2.61
CA ASP A 599 34.21 -3.56 3.61
C ASP A 599 34.94 -4.88 3.85
N ASN A 600 36.16 -4.78 4.39
CA ASN A 600 36.93 -5.93 4.82
C ASN A 600 36.16 -6.75 5.88
N ARG A 601 36.43 -8.07 5.93
CA ARG A 601 35.73 -8.98 6.84
C ARG A 601 35.89 -8.64 8.32
N ARG A 602 37.04 -8.12 8.75
CA ARG A 602 37.32 -7.80 10.17
C ARG A 602 36.43 -6.65 10.65
N THR A 603 36.35 -5.58 9.86
CA THR A 603 35.47 -4.42 10.07
C THR A 603 34.02 -4.82 10.11
N ALA A 604 33.56 -5.59 9.12
CA ALA A 604 32.18 -6.02 9.04
C ALA A 604 31.78 -6.89 10.25
N GLN A 605 32.66 -7.78 10.71
CA GLN A 605 32.41 -8.60 11.90
C GLN A 605 32.40 -7.78 13.21
N ALA A 606 33.23 -6.74 13.31
CA ALA A 606 33.22 -5.84 14.46
C ALA A 606 31.88 -5.10 14.59
N ILE A 607 31.38 -4.54 13.49
CA ILE A 607 30.06 -3.88 13.43
C ILE A 607 28.94 -4.88 13.76
N ALA A 608 28.99 -6.08 13.16
CA ALA A 608 28.00 -7.11 13.42
C ALA A 608 27.93 -7.53 14.89
N ARG A 609 29.07 -7.66 15.58
CA ARG A 609 29.10 -7.96 17.02
C ARG A 609 28.49 -6.84 17.86
N LYS A 610 28.76 -5.57 17.51
CA LYS A 610 28.19 -4.41 18.22
C LYS A 610 26.67 -4.32 18.07
N LEU A 611 26.16 -4.62 16.88
CA LEU A 611 24.74 -4.53 16.54
C LEU A 611 23.94 -5.82 16.76
N GLY A 612 24.61 -6.95 17.03
CA GLY A 612 23.96 -8.26 17.17
C GLY A 612 23.53 -8.91 15.85
N ILE A 613 24.16 -8.57 14.73
CA ILE A 613 23.80 -9.08 13.39
C ILE A 613 24.12 -10.58 13.27
N ASP A 614 23.18 -11.38 12.75
CA ASP A 614 23.27 -12.84 12.69
C ASP A 614 24.25 -13.37 11.65
N GLU A 615 24.30 -12.73 10.47
CA GLU A 615 25.11 -13.17 9.34
C GLU A 615 25.79 -11.99 8.63
N VAL A 616 27.03 -12.18 8.18
CA VAL A 616 27.82 -11.13 7.51
C VAL A 616 28.37 -11.66 6.20
N VAL A 617 28.10 -10.93 5.11
CA VAL A 617 28.71 -11.13 3.80
C VAL A 617 29.55 -9.90 3.48
N ALA A 618 30.85 -10.00 3.78
CA ALA A 618 31.83 -8.93 3.58
C ALA A 618 32.60 -9.10 2.26
N GLU A 619 33.34 -8.06 1.87
CA GLU A 619 34.19 -8.00 0.67
C GLU A 619 33.38 -8.23 -0.63
N VAL A 620 32.14 -7.73 -0.65
CA VAL A 620 31.21 -7.88 -1.76
C VAL A 620 31.35 -6.69 -2.72
N LEU A 621 31.76 -6.96 -3.95
CA LEU A 621 31.70 -5.98 -5.06
C LEU A 621 30.24 -5.64 -5.40
N PRO A 622 29.94 -4.46 -6.00
CA PRO A 622 28.55 -4.07 -6.35
C PRO A 622 27.79 -5.16 -7.13
N ASP A 623 28.40 -5.75 -8.17
CA ASP A 623 27.81 -6.85 -8.96
C ASP A 623 27.63 -8.16 -8.16
N GLY A 624 28.36 -8.29 -7.06
CA GLY A 624 28.34 -9.45 -6.16
C GLY A 624 27.18 -9.46 -5.17
N LYS A 625 26.49 -8.32 -4.94
CA LYS A 625 25.38 -8.24 -3.97
C LYS A 625 24.22 -9.18 -4.33
N VAL A 626 23.90 -9.31 -5.61
CA VAL A 626 22.86 -10.24 -6.10
C VAL A 626 23.22 -11.70 -5.81
N ALA A 627 24.50 -12.05 -5.93
CA ALA A 627 24.97 -13.40 -5.60
C ALA A 627 24.92 -13.66 -4.08
N ALA A 628 25.23 -12.66 -3.27
CA ALA A 628 25.09 -12.72 -1.81
C ALA A 628 23.63 -12.95 -1.39
N LEU A 629 22.68 -12.22 -1.99
CA LEU A 629 21.24 -12.42 -1.74
C LEU A 629 20.80 -13.85 -2.09
N LYS A 630 21.21 -14.38 -3.24
CA LYS A 630 20.89 -15.77 -3.62
C LYS A 630 21.45 -16.80 -2.63
N ARG A 631 22.65 -16.56 -2.10
CA ARG A 631 23.26 -17.42 -1.09
C ARG A 631 22.47 -17.37 0.21
N LEU A 632 22.07 -16.18 0.67
CA LEU A 632 21.25 -16.01 1.87
C LEU A 632 19.86 -16.66 1.72
N SER A 633 19.33 -16.70 0.48
CA SER A 633 18.00 -17.26 0.18
C SER A 633 17.99 -18.79 0.16
N ALA A 634 19.17 -19.41 0.24
CA ALA A 634 19.31 -20.87 0.29
C ALA A 634 18.44 -21.48 1.41
N GLY A 635 17.79 -22.61 1.08
CA GLY A 635 16.82 -23.27 1.97
C GLY A 635 15.39 -22.72 1.88
N GLY A 636 15.07 -21.92 0.85
CA GLY A 636 13.71 -21.41 0.60
C GLY A 636 13.33 -20.21 1.46
N LYS A 637 14.32 -19.52 2.04
CA LYS A 637 14.09 -18.32 2.85
C LYS A 637 13.76 -17.14 1.93
N ARG A 638 12.69 -16.42 2.28
CA ARG A 638 12.35 -15.14 1.67
C ARG A 638 13.19 -14.02 2.27
N ILE A 639 13.72 -13.16 1.41
CA ILE A 639 14.64 -12.08 1.77
C ILE A 639 14.05 -10.72 1.43
N ALA A 640 14.04 -9.86 2.44
CA ALA A 640 13.89 -8.43 2.25
C ALA A 640 15.29 -7.80 2.23
N PHE A 641 15.63 -7.04 1.18
CA PHE A 641 16.89 -6.30 1.10
C PHE A 641 16.65 -4.81 1.34
N VAL A 642 17.51 -4.18 2.14
CA VAL A 642 17.42 -2.77 2.51
C VAL A 642 18.68 -2.04 2.04
N GLY A 643 18.52 -0.97 1.28
CA GLY A 643 19.62 -0.13 0.79
C GLY A 643 19.20 1.31 0.55
N ASP A 644 20.15 2.19 0.27
CA ASP A 644 19.95 3.65 0.19
C ASP A 644 20.27 4.26 -1.20
N GLY A 645 21.03 3.55 -2.05
CA GLY A 645 21.69 4.16 -3.21
C GLY A 645 21.50 3.52 -4.58
N ILE A 646 22.01 4.21 -5.62
CA ILE A 646 22.12 3.74 -7.02
C ILE A 646 22.84 2.39 -7.09
N ASN A 647 23.89 2.23 -6.28
CA ASN A 647 24.73 1.02 -6.25
C ASN A 647 23.95 -0.24 -5.80
N ASP A 648 22.82 -0.04 -5.14
CA ASP A 648 21.96 -1.10 -4.60
C ASP A 648 20.75 -1.41 -5.46
N ALA A 649 20.48 -0.62 -6.50
CA ALA A 649 19.36 -0.84 -7.40
C ALA A 649 19.28 -2.28 -7.96
N PRO A 650 20.38 -2.91 -8.41
CA PRO A 650 20.34 -4.30 -8.87
C PRO A 650 19.99 -5.30 -7.76
N ALA A 651 20.40 -5.03 -6.52
CA ALA A 651 20.14 -5.88 -5.36
C ALA A 651 18.70 -5.69 -4.85
N LEU A 652 18.19 -4.45 -4.81
CA LEU A 652 16.80 -4.12 -4.49
C LEU A 652 15.84 -4.83 -5.44
N ALA A 653 16.10 -4.78 -6.75
CA ALA A 653 15.25 -5.43 -7.76
C ALA A 653 15.37 -6.97 -7.77
N ALA A 654 16.45 -7.54 -7.24
CA ALA A 654 16.69 -8.98 -7.21
C ALA A 654 16.21 -9.68 -5.93
N ALA A 655 15.97 -8.92 -4.86
CA ALA A 655 15.42 -9.44 -3.61
C ALA A 655 13.96 -9.91 -3.80
N ASP A 656 13.43 -10.69 -2.84
CA ASP A 656 11.99 -10.99 -2.85
C ASP A 656 11.18 -9.73 -2.57
N VAL A 657 11.71 -8.84 -1.73
CA VAL A 657 11.23 -7.46 -1.53
C VAL A 657 12.42 -6.53 -1.38
N GLY A 658 12.49 -5.48 -2.21
CA GLY A 658 13.45 -4.39 -2.06
C GLY A 658 12.88 -3.23 -1.25
N LEU A 659 13.61 -2.77 -0.23
CA LEU A 659 13.30 -1.60 0.59
C LEU A 659 14.36 -0.52 0.39
N ALA A 660 13.98 0.62 -0.17
CA ALA A 660 14.85 1.79 -0.24
C ALA A 660 14.69 2.67 1.02
N ILE A 661 15.79 3.20 1.56
CA ILE A 661 15.82 4.13 2.70
C ILE A 661 16.21 5.55 2.28
N GLY A 662 15.53 6.54 2.86
CA GLY A 662 15.82 7.96 2.72
C GLY A 662 15.34 8.56 1.39
N THR A 663 15.88 9.75 1.07
CA THR A 663 15.70 10.41 -0.23
C THR A 663 16.62 9.77 -1.28
N GLY A 664 16.61 8.44 -1.37
CA GLY A 664 17.38 7.71 -2.36
C GLY A 664 17.19 8.33 -3.74
N THR A 665 18.24 8.30 -4.55
CA THR A 665 18.21 8.78 -5.95
C THR A 665 16.99 8.22 -6.68
N ASP A 666 16.43 8.95 -7.65
CA ASP A 666 15.20 8.52 -8.37
C ASP A 666 15.28 7.04 -8.86
N ILE A 667 16.49 6.56 -9.19
CA ILE A 667 16.79 5.17 -9.57
C ILE A 667 16.51 4.13 -8.45
N ALA A 668 16.84 4.45 -7.20
CA ALA A 668 16.63 3.56 -6.05
C ALA A 668 15.13 3.45 -5.72
N ILE A 669 14.41 4.58 -5.79
CA ILE A 669 12.95 4.64 -5.67
C ILE A 669 12.29 3.82 -6.79
N GLU A 670 12.82 3.89 -8.02
CA GLU A 670 12.32 3.11 -9.15
C GLU A 670 12.63 1.61 -9.07
N SER A 671 13.63 1.21 -8.28
CA SER A 671 14.04 -0.19 -8.20
C SER A 671 13.45 -0.93 -6.99
N ALA A 672 12.99 -0.21 -5.98
CA ALA A 672 12.43 -0.78 -4.75
C ALA A 672 10.91 -1.03 -4.83
N ASP A 673 10.46 -2.04 -4.07
CA ASP A 673 9.04 -2.36 -3.90
C ASP A 673 8.41 -1.54 -2.75
N VAL A 674 9.24 -1.19 -1.75
CA VAL A 674 8.89 -0.34 -0.61
C VAL A 674 9.92 0.77 -0.47
N VAL A 675 9.46 1.99 -0.22
CA VAL A 675 10.31 3.17 -0.05
C VAL A 675 10.04 3.76 1.32
N LEU A 676 11.12 4.03 2.07
CA LEU A 676 11.09 4.66 3.38
C LEU A 676 11.58 6.09 3.23
N MET A 677 10.73 7.07 3.52
CA MET A 677 11.05 8.49 3.33
C MET A 677 12.13 8.98 4.32
N SER A 678 12.14 8.41 5.53
CA SER A 678 13.18 8.67 6.52
C SER A 678 14.41 7.80 6.24
N GLY A 679 15.59 8.33 6.60
CA GLY A 679 16.84 7.59 6.64
C GLY A 679 16.91 6.53 7.75
N ASP A 680 15.87 6.39 8.58
CA ASP A 680 15.89 5.58 9.79
C ASP A 680 15.47 4.11 9.56
N LEU A 681 16.28 3.18 10.05
CA LEU A 681 16.01 1.75 9.98
C LEU A 681 14.75 1.31 10.76
N ARG A 682 14.27 2.11 11.74
CA ARG A 682 12.97 1.91 12.39
C ARG A 682 11.82 1.91 11.38
N GLY A 683 11.97 2.60 10.25
CA GLY A 683 11.04 2.56 9.12
C GLY A 683 10.82 1.13 8.59
N VAL A 684 11.87 0.30 8.53
CA VAL A 684 11.79 -1.11 8.12
C VAL A 684 10.95 -1.92 9.12
N VAL A 685 11.19 -1.71 10.42
CA VAL A 685 10.44 -2.38 11.49
C VAL A 685 8.95 -2.05 11.39
N ASN A 686 8.64 -0.77 11.15
CA ASN A 686 7.28 -0.28 10.99
C ASN A 686 6.61 -0.82 9.71
N ALA A 687 7.34 -0.87 8.59
CA ALA A 687 6.86 -1.44 7.33
C ALA A 687 6.44 -2.91 7.49
N ILE A 688 7.28 -3.71 8.17
CA ILE A 688 6.97 -5.12 8.45
C ILE A 688 5.77 -5.26 9.39
N ALA A 689 5.69 -4.43 10.43
CA ALA A 689 4.56 -4.44 11.35
C ALA A 689 3.23 -4.11 10.66
N ILE A 690 3.22 -3.10 9.78
CA ILE A 690 2.06 -2.72 8.97
C ILE A 690 1.68 -3.83 7.99
N SER A 691 2.67 -4.42 7.31
CA SER A 691 2.48 -5.56 6.41
C SER A 691 1.82 -6.75 7.14
N LYS A 692 2.39 -7.20 8.28
CA LYS A 692 1.82 -8.28 9.11
C LYS A 692 0.40 -7.96 9.56
N ALA A 693 0.14 -6.75 10.04
CA ALA A 693 -1.17 -6.34 10.51
C ALA A 693 -2.21 -6.31 9.38
N THR A 694 -1.85 -5.77 8.22
CA THR A 694 -2.72 -5.67 7.05
C THR A 694 -3.07 -7.05 6.52
N ILE A 695 -2.09 -7.94 6.36
CA ILE A 695 -2.33 -9.29 5.86
C ILE A 695 -3.11 -10.14 6.87
N ARG A 696 -2.86 -9.99 8.18
CA ARG A 696 -3.68 -10.64 9.22
C ARG A 696 -5.14 -10.19 9.11
N ASN A 697 -5.36 -8.89 8.95
CA ASN A 697 -6.71 -8.33 8.81
C ASN A 697 -7.43 -8.85 7.55
N ILE A 698 -6.72 -8.98 6.42
CA ILE A 698 -7.25 -9.61 5.21
C ILE A 698 -7.66 -11.07 5.50
N GLY A 699 -6.80 -11.83 6.18
CA GLY A 699 -7.10 -13.22 6.57
C GLY A 699 -8.34 -13.33 7.46
N GLU A 700 -8.46 -12.48 8.48
CA GLU A 700 -9.64 -12.39 9.35
C GLU A 700 -10.91 -12.07 8.53
N ASN A 701 -10.84 -11.07 7.65
CA ASN A 701 -11.96 -10.64 6.85
C ASN A 701 -12.42 -11.72 5.87
N LEU A 702 -11.47 -12.42 5.23
CA LEU A 702 -11.78 -13.52 4.31
C LEU A 702 -12.36 -14.73 5.04
N PHE A 703 -11.82 -15.07 6.22
CA PHE A 703 -12.38 -16.12 7.06
C PHE A 703 -13.85 -15.83 7.39
N TRP A 704 -14.14 -14.64 7.92
CA TRP A 704 -15.51 -14.25 8.27
C TRP A 704 -16.41 -13.98 7.06
N ALA A 705 -15.85 -13.68 5.89
CA ALA A 705 -16.62 -13.55 4.66
C ALA A 705 -17.09 -14.90 4.08
N PHE A 706 -16.57 -16.03 4.56
CA PHE A 706 -16.93 -17.37 4.09
C PHE A 706 -17.49 -18.29 5.17
N ALA A 707 -16.92 -18.26 6.37
CA ALA A 707 -17.19 -19.24 7.42
C ALA A 707 -18.69 -19.33 7.74
N TYR A 708 -19.37 -18.18 7.86
CA TYR A 708 -20.81 -18.16 8.13
C TYR A 708 -21.64 -18.65 6.94
N ASN A 709 -21.29 -18.30 5.69
CA ASN A 709 -22.01 -18.79 4.51
C ASN A 709 -21.91 -20.31 4.42
N VAL A 710 -20.68 -20.85 4.53
CA VAL A 710 -20.43 -22.30 4.47
C VAL A 710 -21.17 -23.04 5.58
N ALA A 711 -21.21 -22.48 6.80
CA ALA A 711 -21.95 -23.09 7.91
C ALA A 711 -23.47 -23.02 7.73
N LEU A 712 -24.00 -21.95 7.15
CA LEU A 712 -25.44 -21.72 7.05
C LEU A 712 -26.08 -22.24 5.75
N ILE A 713 -25.30 -22.58 4.72
CA ILE A 713 -25.82 -23.24 3.49
C ILE A 713 -26.53 -24.58 3.81
N PRO A 714 -25.93 -25.52 4.57
CA PRO A 714 -26.61 -26.75 4.96
C PRO A 714 -27.85 -26.51 5.82
N VAL A 715 -27.79 -25.50 6.71
CA VAL A 715 -28.91 -25.09 7.56
C VAL A 715 -30.07 -24.55 6.71
N ALA A 716 -29.77 -23.73 5.70
CA ALA A 716 -30.74 -23.25 4.72
C ALA A 716 -31.30 -24.37 3.85
N GLY A 717 -30.49 -25.40 3.55
CA GLY A 717 -30.94 -26.61 2.87
C GLY A 717 -31.91 -27.46 3.68
N GLY A 718 -32.04 -27.19 4.99
CA GLY A 718 -32.97 -27.87 5.88
C GLY A 718 -32.37 -29.03 6.68
N ILE A 719 -31.04 -29.12 6.82
CA ILE A 719 -30.39 -30.22 7.57
C ILE A 719 -30.83 -30.28 9.04
N LEU A 720 -31.26 -29.16 9.63
CA LEU A 720 -31.76 -29.09 11.00
C LEU A 720 -33.23 -29.50 11.12
N TYR A 721 -33.99 -29.45 10.03
CA TYR A 721 -35.43 -29.70 10.05
C TYR A 721 -35.82 -31.06 10.66
N PRO A 722 -35.15 -32.18 10.38
CA PRO A 722 -35.49 -33.47 11.00
C PRO A 722 -35.29 -33.52 12.52
N PHE A 723 -34.44 -32.65 13.07
CA PHE A 723 -34.07 -32.67 14.49
C PHE A 723 -34.83 -31.63 15.31
N THR A 724 -35.05 -30.44 14.75
CA THR A 724 -35.63 -29.29 15.47
C THR A 724 -36.94 -28.78 14.86
N GLY A 725 -37.32 -29.27 13.68
CA GLY A 725 -38.47 -28.75 12.93
C GLY A 725 -38.27 -27.32 12.40
N THR A 726 -37.05 -26.77 12.48
CA THR A 726 -36.76 -25.38 12.11
C THR A 726 -36.10 -25.29 10.74
N LEU A 727 -36.49 -24.26 9.97
CA LEU A 727 -35.90 -23.89 8.68
C LEU A 727 -35.31 -22.48 8.78
N LEU A 728 -34.27 -22.21 7.99
CA LEU A 728 -33.70 -20.86 7.93
C LEU A 728 -34.63 -19.94 7.14
N SER A 729 -35.12 -18.88 7.78
CA SER A 729 -35.86 -17.84 7.07
C SER A 729 -34.93 -17.11 6.08
N PRO A 730 -35.35 -16.92 4.81
CA PRO A 730 -34.65 -16.08 3.84
C PRO A 730 -34.34 -14.67 4.34
N VAL A 731 -35.19 -14.11 5.22
CA VAL A 731 -35.00 -12.78 5.82
C VAL A 731 -33.83 -12.78 6.80
N LEU A 732 -33.71 -13.82 7.64
CA LEU A 732 -32.56 -13.99 8.53
C LEU A 732 -31.27 -14.21 7.75
N ALA A 733 -31.34 -14.95 6.64
CA ALA A 733 -30.20 -15.10 5.73
C ALA A 733 -29.75 -13.76 5.13
N ALA A 734 -30.70 -12.94 4.66
CA ALA A 734 -30.40 -11.59 4.17
C ALA A 734 -29.83 -10.66 5.25
N GLY A 735 -30.32 -10.75 6.48
CA GLY A 735 -29.79 -10.01 7.64
C GLY A 735 -28.35 -10.43 7.99
N ALA A 736 -28.06 -11.74 8.01
CA ALA A 736 -26.72 -12.26 8.29
C ALA A 736 -25.68 -11.73 7.29
N MET A 737 -26.04 -11.63 6.00
CA MET A 737 -25.17 -11.05 4.98
C MET A 737 -24.85 -9.57 5.23
N ALA A 738 -25.85 -8.77 5.59
CA ALA A 738 -25.63 -7.36 5.89
C ALA A 738 -24.66 -7.19 7.08
N LEU A 739 -24.81 -8.03 8.12
CA LEU A 739 -23.92 -8.04 9.28
C LEU A 739 -22.50 -8.47 8.92
N SER A 740 -22.33 -9.46 8.04
CA SER A 740 -21.00 -9.88 7.55
C SER A 740 -20.26 -8.74 6.86
N SER A 741 -20.93 -8.01 5.96
CA SER A 741 -20.34 -6.83 5.30
C SER A 741 -19.94 -5.75 6.31
N ILE A 742 -20.78 -5.48 7.31
CA ILE A 742 -20.48 -4.51 8.38
C ILE A 742 -19.26 -4.97 9.20
N PHE A 743 -19.19 -6.25 9.53
CA PHE A 743 -18.09 -6.82 10.29
C PHE A 743 -16.76 -6.65 9.54
N VAL A 744 -16.71 -7.09 8.28
CA VAL A 744 -15.52 -6.99 7.42
C VAL A 744 -15.03 -5.55 7.28
N LEU A 745 -15.95 -4.62 7.02
CA LEU A 745 -15.61 -3.20 6.86
C LEU A 745 -15.14 -2.58 8.18
N SER A 746 -15.84 -2.86 9.28
CA SER A 746 -15.45 -2.39 10.61
C SER A 746 -14.09 -2.93 11.02
N ASN A 747 -13.80 -4.20 10.69
CA ASN A 747 -12.52 -4.81 11.00
C ASN A 747 -11.39 -4.22 10.15
N ALA A 748 -11.60 -3.96 8.85
CA ALA A 748 -10.64 -3.25 8.00
C ALA A 748 -10.31 -1.84 8.52
N LEU A 749 -11.33 -1.10 8.99
CA LEU A 749 -11.14 0.24 9.55
C LEU A 749 -10.32 0.26 10.86
N ARG A 750 -10.13 -0.88 11.55
CA ARG A 750 -9.24 -0.95 12.73
C ARG A 750 -7.79 -0.65 12.38
N LEU A 751 -7.35 -0.92 11.15
CA LEU A 751 -6.00 -0.61 10.68
C LEU A 751 -5.68 0.89 10.76
N ARG A 752 -6.68 1.77 10.71
CA ARG A 752 -6.51 3.22 10.89
C ARG A 752 -5.98 3.60 12.28
N ARG A 753 -6.20 2.75 13.28
CA ARG A 753 -5.74 2.96 14.66
C ARG A 753 -4.38 2.32 14.94
N LEU A 754 -3.73 1.77 13.91
CA LEU A 754 -2.40 1.19 14.06
C LEU A 754 -1.41 2.27 14.53
N ARG A 755 -0.64 1.94 15.58
CA ARG A 755 0.45 2.75 16.11
C ARG A 755 1.78 2.14 15.67
N LEU A 756 2.81 2.98 15.58
CA LEU A 756 4.18 2.54 15.26
C LEU A 756 4.66 1.50 16.27
N ALA A 757 5.40 0.51 15.77
CA ALA A 757 6.01 -0.52 16.62
C ALA A 757 7.21 0.04 17.38
N VAL A 758 7.90 1.02 16.79
CA VAL A 758 9.03 1.74 17.38
C VAL A 758 8.88 3.22 17.01
N GLN A 759 8.94 4.09 18.02
CA GLN A 759 8.92 5.55 17.88
C GLN A 759 10.32 6.13 17.97
#